data_AF-A0A7C1GIF8-F1
#
_entry.id   AF-A0A7C1GIF8-F1
#
_cell.length_a   1.000
_cell.length_b   1.000
_cell.length_c   1.000
_cell.angle_alpha   90.00
_cell.angle_beta   90.00
_cell.angle_gamma   90.00
#
_symmetry.space_group_name_H-M   'P 1'
#
loop_
_entity.id
_entity.type
_entity.pdbx_description
1 polymer ?
#
loop_
_entity_poly.entity_id
_entity_poly.type
_entity_poly.pdbx_seq_one_letter_code
_entity_poly.pdbx_strand_id
1 'polypeptide(L)'
;MALTVETTQRAYTMRLTGDSDNTHWRELLWKTHELTNRGAHAFGDFLLTMRGGLSHELATGNTSEETRTRRIILAMSWLSVESKEGSPQQFHVPQNWEGKKQLGQYKVLEALESILTKRGLDRKEIEAWINDCTASLQARIRDDAVWVNRSECFDAFCKEAGVSVNRASAKNNLFFFISEDQYFLLKDIGEESANVPDSNSLNLVQLARKWLSNYWGAGIGNDKRSIKDSLTTIAGLDYGHMFDRSGTDLLNYIAVKLRFGEVEGDWDLRRLKSCIGWRSGRSSSAAMALEKIAAEKNISKEAVERFVEKCADEAKTIKVPDKESQDTQTWNENIRGQLERAIGVPYRDEKDHIDEFSVMLDHGARHVSVAHSWMLLQEGKRIEFSKDAQKLNKVPEEARQYLDEYCELRTELTSAVGDYVIRKRAIEGWKEVVKAWSASDCRTPEDYVEAARQAQAEDVEGGKFGDINLFEALAEEDACCVWRNDKGKPDADILKNYVEARWAETQMKRFKVPMYRHPDALRHPVYCDFGSSRFSIDYAALRAKKDVPVNSLTLTVYDGASFKPLTLRWQSKRLMKDIIDLRPKDNKDGDAIVVSRADRLGRAAGGAGDVKKGLTIATVFDEKKWNGRLQVSRRQLDNLERKLMKAGVPDKDRCKTVQSHLPNLDWFITFSPKLSPQGPWIDYAMENKLKVNAKNIFNWRQRFEPKKRGTLTYAPLCRLPDLRVLSVDLGHRYAASCAVMQTMSTKQLCALCEDAGATPPAGDALYFVLSEQNGEKPKKKWFRRIGPDRLPDGAEHPAPWAMIERQFTIKLDGEDDTVRGARKEEIKNAVGFCENIGIDENDLPKNAVDELMGFCVRQYRLALRRHSDVARIAFAMTAQHRHGMGGRKETLDSSGILEEKTKALLLWDNLRNGRGKAKETAERIWGNYLAVHVDRLG
;
A
#
# COMPACT_ATOMS: atom_id res chain seq x y z
N MET A 1 -7.42 20.54 27.39
CA MET A 1 -6.37 19.55 27.08
C MET A 1 -5.35 20.22 26.18
N ALA A 2 -4.08 20.28 26.59
CA ALA A 2 -3.00 20.75 25.71
C ALA A 2 -2.94 19.86 24.45
N LEU A 3 -2.75 20.47 23.29
CA LEU A 3 -2.51 19.72 22.05
C LEU A 3 -1.21 18.93 22.22
N THR A 4 -1.31 17.62 22.44
CA THR A 4 -0.14 16.73 22.39
C THR A 4 0.16 16.44 20.93
N VAL A 5 1.15 17.13 20.37
CA VAL A 5 1.69 16.83 19.04
C VAL A 5 2.39 15.48 19.13
N GLU A 6 1.95 14.49 18.35
CA GLU A 6 2.63 13.18 18.39
C GLU A 6 4.03 13.28 17.76
N THR A 7 4.93 12.42 18.24
CA THR A 7 6.29 12.32 17.73
C THR A 7 6.30 11.82 16.29
N THR A 8 7.20 12.34 15.47
CA THR A 8 7.48 11.83 14.12
C THR A 8 8.66 10.85 14.14
N GLN A 9 8.89 10.11 13.06
CA GLN A 9 10.01 9.17 12.96
C GLN A 9 10.87 9.43 11.73
N ARG A 10 12.17 9.15 11.84
CA ARG A 10 13.12 9.14 10.72
C ARG A 10 13.99 7.90 10.81
N ALA A 11 14.04 7.09 9.76
CA ALA A 11 14.90 5.92 9.73
C ALA A 11 16.38 6.31 9.48
N TYR A 12 17.28 5.68 10.24
CA TYR A 12 18.72 5.70 10.07
C TYR A 12 19.22 4.26 9.88
N THR A 13 19.80 3.98 8.72
CA THR A 13 20.45 2.70 8.44
C THR A 13 21.91 2.77 8.86
N MET A 14 22.35 1.78 9.64
CA MET A 14 23.71 1.71 10.18
C MET A 14 24.35 0.39 9.75
N ARG A 15 25.55 0.45 9.19
CA ARG A 15 26.30 -0.76 8.80
C ARG A 15 26.90 -1.40 10.04
N LEU A 16 26.76 -2.72 10.19
CA LEU A 16 27.29 -3.49 11.32
C LEU A 16 28.69 -4.04 11.04
N THR A 17 29.52 -4.06 12.07
CA THR A 17 30.88 -4.64 12.06
C THR A 17 31.14 -5.36 13.38
N GLY A 18 31.84 -6.49 13.35
CA GLY A 18 32.29 -7.19 14.56
C GLY A 18 33.43 -6.47 15.28
N ASP A 19 33.69 -6.87 16.53
CA ASP A 19 34.79 -6.34 17.35
C ASP A 19 36.16 -6.99 17.04
N SER A 20 36.19 -8.08 16.26
CA SER A 20 37.41 -8.81 15.88
C SER A 20 37.39 -9.20 14.39
N ASP A 21 38.53 -9.66 13.87
CA ASP A 21 38.66 -10.22 12.50
C ASP A 21 37.86 -11.51 12.30
N ASN A 22 37.29 -12.09 13.36
CA ASN A 22 36.46 -13.27 13.30
C ASN A 22 35.11 -12.94 12.62
N THR A 23 34.79 -13.61 11.51
CA THR A 23 33.54 -13.42 10.77
C THR A 23 32.34 -14.18 11.34
N HIS A 24 32.51 -14.94 12.42
CA HIS A 24 31.48 -15.77 13.05
C HIS A 24 30.22 -14.98 13.45
N TRP A 25 30.36 -13.69 13.79
CA TRP A 25 29.20 -12.84 14.08
C TRP A 25 28.20 -12.76 12.90
N ARG A 26 28.68 -12.84 11.64
CA ARG A 26 27.78 -12.86 10.46
C ARG A 26 26.98 -14.14 10.38
N GLU A 27 27.52 -15.26 10.85
CA GLU A 27 26.81 -16.53 10.93
C GLU A 27 25.70 -16.48 11.97
N LEU A 28 25.95 -15.85 13.12
CA LEU A 28 24.93 -15.65 14.16
C LEU A 28 23.79 -14.73 13.69
N LEU A 29 24.12 -13.66 12.96
CA LEU A 29 23.10 -12.81 12.33
C LEU A 29 22.30 -13.56 11.26
N TRP A 30 22.97 -14.40 10.46
CA TRP A 30 22.30 -15.28 9.49
C TRP A 30 21.34 -16.26 10.17
N LYS A 31 21.79 -16.96 11.22
CA LYS A 31 20.93 -17.91 11.97
C LYS A 31 19.70 -17.21 12.57
N THR A 32 19.86 -15.98 13.07
CA THR A 32 18.76 -15.18 13.59
C THR A 32 17.78 -14.76 12.48
N HIS A 33 18.30 -14.35 11.32
CA HIS A 33 17.52 -14.04 10.13
C HIS A 33 16.74 -15.25 9.62
N GLU A 34 17.40 -16.40 9.52
CA GLU A 34 16.80 -17.66 9.10
C GLU A 34 15.71 -18.11 10.08
N LEU A 35 15.98 -18.07 11.39
CA LEU A 35 15.00 -18.39 12.43
C LEU A 35 13.78 -17.48 12.33
N THR A 36 13.97 -16.18 12.15
CA THR A 36 12.86 -15.22 12.01
C THR A 36 11.99 -15.55 10.79
N ASN A 37 12.62 -15.88 9.66
CA ASN A 37 11.90 -16.25 8.44
C ASN A 37 11.15 -17.57 8.58
N ARG A 38 11.79 -18.58 9.17
CA ARG A 38 11.16 -19.88 9.45
C ARG A 38 9.99 -19.74 10.42
N GLY A 39 10.15 -18.91 11.45
CA GLY A 39 9.09 -18.52 12.37
C GLY A 39 7.91 -17.85 11.70
N ALA A 40 8.17 -16.82 10.89
CA ALA A 40 7.14 -16.12 10.15
C ALA A 40 6.44 -17.01 9.12
N HIS A 41 7.19 -17.93 8.49
CA HIS A 41 6.65 -18.97 7.62
C HIS A 41 5.69 -19.88 8.38
N ALA A 42 6.15 -20.50 9.48
CA ALA A 42 5.35 -21.43 10.27
C ALA A 42 4.06 -20.78 10.82
N PHE A 43 4.15 -19.55 11.34
CA PHE A 43 2.96 -18.83 11.81
C PHE A 43 2.06 -18.35 10.68
N GLY A 44 2.63 -17.93 9.55
CA GLY A 44 1.86 -17.58 8.35
C GLY A 44 1.09 -18.78 7.81
N ASP A 45 1.73 -19.94 7.74
CA ASP A 45 1.12 -21.21 7.32
C ASP A 45 0.03 -21.65 8.30
N PHE A 46 0.28 -21.57 9.60
CA PHE A 46 -0.74 -21.81 10.64
C PHE A 46 -1.96 -20.90 10.47
N LEU A 47 -1.78 -19.60 10.27
CA LEU A 47 -2.90 -18.67 10.08
C LEU A 47 -3.66 -18.91 8.76
N LEU A 48 -2.97 -19.32 7.69
CA LEU A 48 -3.62 -19.77 6.45
C LEU A 48 -4.43 -21.06 6.65
N THR A 49 -3.94 -21.96 7.50
CA THR A 49 -4.64 -23.18 7.89
C THR A 49 -5.88 -22.86 8.74
N MET A 50 -5.79 -21.93 9.71
CA MET A 50 -6.97 -21.42 10.45
C MET A 50 -7.98 -20.75 9.50
N ARG A 51 -7.50 -20.04 8.49
CA ARG A 51 -8.33 -19.46 7.42
C ARG A 51 -9.07 -20.53 6.61
N GLY A 52 -8.47 -21.68 6.36
CA GLY A 52 -9.13 -22.85 5.78
C GLY A 52 -10.21 -23.48 6.67
N GLY A 53 -10.06 -23.37 7.99
CA GLY A 53 -10.98 -23.92 8.99
C GLY A 53 -12.24 -23.09 9.26
N LEU A 54 -12.42 -21.93 8.62
CA LEU A 54 -13.61 -21.09 8.82
C LEU A 54 -14.90 -21.82 8.42
N SER A 55 -15.95 -21.73 9.25
CA SER A 55 -17.26 -22.36 9.01
C SER A 55 -17.99 -21.76 7.80
N HIS A 56 -18.79 -22.58 7.11
CA HIS A 56 -19.66 -22.13 6.03
C HIS A 56 -20.82 -21.25 6.54
N GLU A 57 -21.19 -21.39 7.81
CA GLU A 57 -22.25 -20.61 8.47
C GLU A 57 -21.96 -19.10 8.51
N LEU A 58 -20.68 -18.71 8.34
CA LEU A 58 -20.27 -17.31 8.25
C LEU A 58 -20.72 -16.64 6.94
N ALA A 59 -21.24 -17.42 5.98
CA ALA A 59 -21.73 -16.93 4.70
C ALA A 59 -23.02 -16.11 4.81
N THR A 60 -23.81 -16.32 5.86
CA THR A 60 -25.11 -15.65 6.04
C THR A 60 -24.92 -14.14 6.22
N GLY A 61 -25.37 -13.36 5.22
CA GLY A 61 -25.39 -11.90 5.26
C GLY A 61 -26.81 -11.35 5.45
N ASN A 62 -26.93 -10.03 5.64
CA ASN A 62 -28.22 -9.35 5.77
C ASN A 62 -28.94 -9.20 4.41
N THR A 63 -28.20 -9.30 3.31
CA THR A 63 -28.71 -9.21 1.93
C THR A 63 -28.20 -10.38 1.08
N SER A 64 -28.84 -10.61 -0.07
CA SER A 64 -28.40 -11.63 -1.03
C SER A 64 -27.00 -11.32 -1.58
N GLU A 65 -26.70 -10.05 -1.86
CA GLU A 65 -25.39 -9.62 -2.36
C GLU A 65 -24.30 -9.72 -1.27
N GLU A 66 -24.64 -9.42 -0.01
CA GLU A 66 -23.72 -9.66 1.12
C GLU A 66 -23.45 -11.17 1.28
N THR A 67 -24.48 -12.00 1.19
CA THR A 67 -24.35 -13.46 1.27
C THR A 67 -23.44 -13.99 0.16
N ARG A 68 -23.68 -13.56 -1.08
CA ARG A 68 -22.83 -13.90 -2.24
C ARG A 68 -21.39 -13.47 -2.02
N THR A 69 -21.16 -12.26 -1.54
CA THR A 69 -19.81 -11.74 -1.24
C THR A 69 -19.10 -12.59 -0.19
N ARG A 70 -19.80 -12.92 0.91
CA ARG A 70 -19.24 -13.76 1.98
C ARG A 70 -18.92 -15.17 1.49
N ARG A 71 -19.76 -15.77 0.64
CA ARG A 71 -19.49 -17.07 -0.01
C ARG A 71 -18.21 -17.05 -0.82
N ILE A 72 -18.03 -16.04 -1.69
CA ILE A 72 -16.81 -15.86 -2.48
C ILE A 72 -15.59 -15.76 -1.57
N ILE A 73 -15.64 -14.88 -0.55
CA ILE A 73 -14.52 -14.67 0.38
C ILE A 73 -14.18 -15.95 1.16
N LEU A 74 -15.19 -16.72 1.60
CA LEU A 74 -14.98 -18.00 2.28
C LEU A 74 -14.39 -19.06 1.35
N ALA A 75 -14.90 -19.19 0.13
CA ALA A 75 -14.35 -20.10 -0.86
C ALA A 75 -12.87 -19.78 -1.15
N MET A 76 -12.52 -18.51 -1.31
CA MET A 76 -11.14 -18.04 -1.48
C MET A 76 -10.27 -18.15 -0.20
N SER A 77 -10.90 -18.39 0.95
CA SER A 77 -10.23 -18.70 2.23
C SER A 77 -9.90 -20.18 2.35
N TRP A 78 -10.79 -21.05 1.86
CA TRP A 78 -10.59 -22.49 1.83
C TRP A 78 -9.69 -22.94 0.69
N LEU A 79 -9.77 -22.25 -0.45
CA LEU A 79 -8.98 -22.49 -1.66
C LEU A 79 -8.12 -21.26 -1.88
N SER A 80 -6.90 -21.31 -1.37
CA SER A 80 -5.99 -20.17 -1.34
C SER A 80 -5.03 -20.22 -2.53
N VAL A 81 -4.72 -19.06 -3.12
CA VAL A 81 -3.67 -18.96 -4.15
C VAL A 81 -2.36 -18.60 -3.48
N GLU A 82 -1.35 -19.45 -3.63
CA GLU A 82 -0.08 -19.34 -2.92
C GLU A 82 1.10 -19.56 -3.86
N SER A 83 2.31 -19.16 -3.43
CA SER A 83 3.54 -19.53 -4.15
C SER A 83 3.69 -21.05 -4.17
N LYS A 84 4.00 -21.60 -5.35
CA LYS A 84 4.27 -23.04 -5.50
C LYS A 84 5.37 -23.49 -4.55
N GLU A 85 6.38 -22.64 -4.38
CA GLU A 85 7.47 -22.86 -3.44
C GLU A 85 7.08 -22.30 -2.07
N GLY A 86 7.24 -23.14 -1.04
CA GLY A 86 6.88 -22.82 0.35
C GLY A 86 5.47 -23.22 0.77
N SER A 87 4.56 -23.53 -0.17
CA SER A 87 3.21 -24.04 0.15
C SER A 87 3.21 -25.56 0.39
N PRO A 88 2.23 -26.10 1.13
CA PRO A 88 2.16 -27.53 1.42
C PRO A 88 1.73 -28.31 0.17
N GLN A 89 2.71 -28.97 -0.47
CA GLN A 89 2.56 -29.63 -1.78
C GLN A 89 1.48 -30.71 -1.82
N GLN A 90 1.30 -31.42 -0.70
CA GLN A 90 0.30 -32.48 -0.57
C GLN A 90 -1.15 -31.97 -0.67
N PHE A 91 -1.39 -30.66 -0.51
CA PHE A 91 -2.71 -30.03 -0.61
C PHE A 91 -2.86 -29.17 -1.88
N HIS A 92 -1.95 -29.29 -2.85
CA HIS A 92 -2.10 -28.62 -4.14
C HIS A 92 -3.33 -29.16 -4.86
N VAL A 93 -4.21 -28.27 -5.30
CA VAL A 93 -5.38 -28.67 -6.09
C VAL A 93 -4.88 -29.24 -7.42
N PRO A 94 -5.36 -30.42 -7.86
CA PRO A 94 -4.92 -31.01 -9.11
C PRO A 94 -5.24 -30.15 -10.33
N GLN A 95 -4.44 -30.29 -11.38
CA GLN A 95 -4.66 -29.62 -12.66
C GLN A 95 -5.54 -30.46 -13.62
N ASN A 96 -6.36 -29.80 -14.43
CA ASN A 96 -7.25 -30.39 -15.45
C ASN A 96 -6.52 -30.72 -16.77
N TRP A 97 -5.44 -31.51 -16.72
CA TRP A 97 -4.64 -31.76 -17.92
C TRP A 97 -5.17 -32.92 -18.78
N GLU A 98 -5.90 -32.57 -19.85
CA GLU A 98 -6.06 -33.38 -21.06
C GLU A 98 -5.40 -32.69 -22.28
N GLY A 99 -4.11 -32.36 -22.17
CA GLY A 99 -3.28 -32.03 -23.34
C GLY A 99 -3.40 -30.63 -23.97
N LYS A 100 -4.27 -29.72 -23.49
CA LYS A 100 -4.31 -28.32 -24.00
C LYS A 100 -4.45 -27.30 -22.86
N LYS A 101 -3.51 -26.34 -22.78
CA LYS A 101 -3.55 -25.21 -21.83
C LYS A 101 -4.75 -24.27 -22.13
N GLN A 102 -5.85 -24.35 -21.38
CA GLN A 102 -6.98 -23.40 -21.42
C GLN A 102 -7.40 -22.95 -20.00
N LEU A 103 -8.29 -21.95 -19.91
CA LEU A 103 -8.97 -21.51 -18.68
C LEU A 103 -9.72 -22.70 -18.04
N GLY A 104 -9.72 -22.81 -16.70
CA GLY A 104 -10.15 -24.03 -16.01
C GLY A 104 -9.02 -25.01 -15.74
N GLN A 105 -7.79 -24.52 -15.50
CA GLN A 105 -6.57 -25.34 -15.34
C GLN A 105 -6.54 -26.23 -14.10
N TYR A 106 -7.43 -26.01 -13.12
CA TYR A 106 -7.40 -26.66 -11.82
C TYR A 106 -8.79 -27.17 -11.45
N LYS A 107 -8.85 -28.28 -10.72
CA LYS A 107 -10.06 -28.89 -10.15
C LYS A 107 -10.63 -28.12 -8.95
N VAL A 108 -10.63 -26.78 -9.04
CA VAL A 108 -10.96 -25.89 -7.91
C VAL A 108 -12.45 -25.96 -7.56
N LEU A 109 -13.33 -26.06 -8.57
CA LEU A 109 -14.77 -26.21 -8.33
C LEU A 109 -15.10 -27.59 -7.74
N GLU A 110 -14.48 -28.67 -8.24
CA GLU A 110 -14.59 -30.01 -7.65
C GLU A 110 -14.12 -30.01 -6.18
N ALA A 111 -13.02 -29.29 -5.88
CA ALA A 111 -12.53 -29.13 -4.52
C ALA A 111 -13.51 -28.35 -3.63
N LEU A 112 -14.11 -27.26 -4.13
CA LEU A 112 -15.15 -26.51 -3.40
C LEU A 112 -16.37 -27.38 -3.12
N GLU A 113 -16.87 -28.11 -4.12
CA GLU A 113 -17.98 -29.05 -3.97
C GLU A 113 -17.67 -30.11 -2.90
N SER A 114 -16.49 -30.73 -2.94
CA SER A 114 -16.05 -31.69 -1.93
C SER A 114 -16.02 -31.10 -0.52
N ILE A 115 -15.53 -29.86 -0.37
CA ILE A 115 -15.51 -29.14 0.91
C ILE A 115 -16.94 -28.94 1.44
N LEU A 116 -17.86 -28.47 0.61
CA LEU A 116 -19.25 -28.19 1.00
C LEU A 116 -20.01 -29.48 1.34
N THR A 117 -19.83 -30.56 0.56
CA THR A 117 -20.41 -31.87 0.86
C THR A 117 -19.91 -32.42 2.19
N LYS A 118 -18.60 -32.35 2.46
CA LYS A 118 -18.03 -32.77 3.76
C LYS A 118 -18.57 -31.95 4.94
N ARG A 119 -19.05 -30.74 4.67
CA ARG A 119 -19.64 -29.84 5.67
C ARG A 119 -21.16 -30.03 5.83
N GLY A 120 -21.77 -30.95 5.09
CA GLY A 120 -23.16 -31.35 5.25
C GLY A 120 -24.19 -30.45 4.57
N LEU A 121 -23.78 -29.59 3.63
CA LEU A 121 -24.74 -28.79 2.86
C LEU A 121 -25.49 -29.66 1.85
N ASP A 122 -26.75 -29.29 1.58
CA ASP A 122 -27.55 -29.94 0.57
C ASP A 122 -27.11 -29.59 -0.86
N ARG A 123 -27.60 -30.35 -1.85
CA ARG A 123 -27.21 -30.19 -3.25
C ARG A 123 -27.55 -28.82 -3.83
N LYS A 124 -28.72 -28.27 -3.48
CA LYS A 124 -29.21 -27.01 -4.01
C LYS A 124 -28.39 -25.84 -3.47
N GLU A 125 -28.01 -25.90 -2.20
CA GLU A 125 -27.13 -24.92 -1.59
C GLU A 125 -25.73 -24.99 -2.20
N ILE A 126 -25.20 -26.21 -2.40
CA ILE A 126 -23.91 -26.41 -3.07
C ILE A 126 -23.91 -25.76 -4.46
N GLU A 127 -24.95 -26.00 -5.27
CA GLU A 127 -25.08 -25.41 -6.61
C GLU A 127 -25.10 -23.87 -6.56
N ALA A 128 -25.78 -23.28 -5.56
CA ALA A 128 -25.76 -21.83 -5.36
C ALA A 128 -24.35 -21.30 -5.02
N TRP A 129 -23.61 -21.99 -4.14
CA TRP A 129 -22.21 -21.64 -3.84
C TRP A 129 -21.30 -21.75 -5.05
N ILE A 130 -21.42 -22.82 -5.84
CA ILE A 130 -20.63 -23.00 -7.07
C ILE A 130 -20.92 -21.85 -8.05
N ASN A 131 -22.19 -21.51 -8.27
CA ASN A 131 -22.57 -20.41 -9.14
C ASN A 131 -21.99 -19.06 -8.66
N ASP A 132 -22.06 -18.78 -7.36
CA ASP A 132 -21.52 -17.54 -6.79
C ASP A 132 -19.99 -17.44 -6.93
N CYS A 133 -19.27 -18.56 -6.78
CA CYS A 133 -17.81 -18.59 -6.68
C CYS A 133 -17.08 -18.86 -8.01
N THR A 134 -17.79 -19.30 -9.05
CA THR A 134 -17.19 -19.79 -10.31
C THR A 134 -16.25 -18.76 -10.95
N ALA A 135 -16.67 -17.50 -11.06
CA ALA A 135 -15.88 -16.45 -11.69
C ALA A 135 -14.54 -16.19 -10.98
N SER A 136 -14.51 -16.29 -9.64
CA SER A 136 -13.31 -16.04 -8.84
C SER A 136 -12.39 -17.27 -8.79
N LEU A 137 -12.96 -18.48 -8.67
CA LEU A 137 -12.18 -19.72 -8.57
C LEU A 137 -11.61 -20.20 -9.92
N GLN A 138 -12.23 -19.84 -11.04
CA GLN A 138 -11.68 -20.13 -12.37
C GLN A 138 -10.79 -19.00 -12.92
N ALA A 139 -10.64 -17.91 -12.17
CA ALA A 139 -9.79 -16.80 -12.59
C ALA A 139 -8.33 -17.24 -12.72
N ARG A 140 -7.62 -16.59 -13.65
CA ARG A 140 -6.22 -16.91 -13.92
C ARG A 140 -5.34 -16.64 -12.69
N ILE A 141 -4.33 -17.47 -12.47
CA ILE A 141 -3.29 -17.22 -11.46
C ILE A 141 -1.94 -16.98 -12.15
N ARG A 142 -0.90 -16.65 -11.37
CA ARG A 142 0.45 -16.52 -11.91
C ARG A 142 1.06 -17.91 -12.16
N ASP A 143 2.03 -17.98 -13.07
CA ASP A 143 2.66 -19.25 -13.46
C ASP A 143 3.52 -19.85 -12.33
N ASP A 144 3.96 -19.01 -11.37
CA ASP A 144 4.66 -19.38 -10.14
C ASP A 144 3.73 -19.66 -8.95
N ALA A 145 2.40 -19.65 -9.16
CA ALA A 145 1.39 -19.83 -8.14
C ALA A 145 0.62 -21.16 -8.29
N VAL A 146 -0.02 -21.60 -7.21
CA VAL A 146 -0.87 -22.80 -7.16
C VAL A 146 -2.09 -22.54 -6.29
N TRP A 147 -3.18 -23.24 -6.56
CA TRP A 147 -4.31 -23.35 -5.63
C TRP A 147 -3.99 -24.39 -4.56
N VAL A 148 -4.23 -24.04 -3.30
CA VAL A 148 -3.99 -24.89 -2.13
C VAL A 148 -5.31 -25.08 -1.39
N ASN A 149 -5.66 -26.34 -1.12
CA ASN A 149 -6.83 -26.70 -0.32
C ASN A 149 -6.53 -26.53 1.17
N ARG A 150 -6.71 -25.31 1.68
CA ARG A 150 -6.53 -24.98 3.10
C ARG A 150 -7.60 -25.57 4.00
N SER A 151 -8.79 -25.88 3.49
CA SER A 151 -9.81 -26.60 4.29
C SER A 151 -9.36 -28.02 4.62
N GLU A 152 -8.80 -28.74 3.66
CA GLU A 152 -8.23 -30.07 3.90
C GLU A 152 -6.96 -30.00 4.74
N CYS A 153 -6.13 -28.97 4.53
CA CYS A 153 -4.99 -28.69 5.39
C CYS A 153 -5.41 -28.52 6.86
N PHE A 154 -6.52 -27.83 7.14
CA PHE A 154 -7.06 -27.67 8.49
C PHE A 154 -7.53 -28.99 9.12
N ASP A 155 -8.25 -29.81 8.36
CA ASP A 155 -8.72 -31.11 8.84
C ASP A 155 -7.53 -32.05 9.13
N ALA A 156 -6.51 -32.06 8.25
CA ALA A 156 -5.28 -32.81 8.45
C ALA A 156 -4.46 -32.29 9.65
N PHE A 157 -4.38 -30.98 9.82
CA PHE A 157 -3.73 -30.34 10.96
C PHE A 157 -4.37 -30.75 12.29
N CYS A 158 -5.71 -30.77 12.36
CA CYS A 158 -6.43 -31.23 13.56
C CYS A 158 -6.16 -32.72 13.83
N LYS A 159 -6.16 -33.56 12.78
CA LYS A 159 -5.86 -34.98 12.89
C LYS A 159 -4.43 -35.23 13.40
N GLU A 160 -3.43 -34.51 12.87
CA GLU A 160 -2.03 -34.62 13.32
C GLU A 160 -1.86 -34.11 14.75
N ALA A 161 -2.59 -33.06 15.13
CA ALA A 161 -2.60 -32.55 16.50
C ALA A 161 -3.36 -33.45 17.48
N GLY A 162 -4.04 -34.51 17.02
CA GLY A 162 -4.85 -35.38 17.86
C GLY A 162 -6.05 -34.67 18.49
N VAL A 163 -6.60 -33.66 17.81
CA VAL A 163 -7.71 -32.85 18.30
C VAL A 163 -8.92 -32.97 17.37
N SER A 164 -10.12 -32.80 17.94
CA SER A 164 -11.34 -32.74 17.15
C SER A 164 -11.35 -31.49 16.25
N VAL A 165 -11.98 -31.60 15.08
CA VAL A 165 -12.11 -30.50 14.13
C VAL A 165 -13.01 -29.42 14.74
N ASN A 166 -12.40 -28.35 15.26
CA ASN A 166 -13.11 -27.24 15.89
C ASN A 166 -13.00 -25.95 15.06
N ARG A 167 -14.03 -25.68 14.24
CA ARG A 167 -14.10 -24.50 13.37
C ARG A 167 -14.29 -23.19 14.15
N ALA A 168 -14.84 -23.25 15.36
CA ALA A 168 -14.91 -22.09 16.25
C ALA A 168 -13.51 -21.68 16.75
N SER A 169 -12.63 -22.65 17.03
CA SER A 169 -11.22 -22.37 17.34
C SER A 169 -10.50 -21.73 16.16
N ALA A 170 -10.73 -22.21 14.93
CA ALA A 170 -10.17 -21.59 13.72
C ALA A 170 -10.59 -20.11 13.59
N LYS A 171 -11.89 -19.84 13.78
CA LYS A 171 -12.45 -18.49 13.83
C LYS A 171 -11.76 -17.62 14.89
N ASN A 172 -11.68 -18.10 16.13
CA ASN A 172 -11.11 -17.34 17.25
C ASN A 172 -9.64 -17.00 17.05
N ASN A 173 -8.85 -17.92 16.49
CA ASN A 173 -7.43 -17.70 16.23
C ASN A 173 -7.19 -16.70 15.09
N LEU A 174 -7.93 -16.83 13.99
CA LEU A 174 -7.79 -15.91 12.86
C LEU A 174 -8.31 -14.51 13.20
N PHE A 175 -9.51 -14.44 13.78
CA PHE A 175 -10.17 -13.16 14.06
C PHE A 175 -9.61 -12.41 15.27
N PHE A 176 -8.65 -13.01 15.98
CA PHE A 176 -7.81 -12.29 16.93
C PHE A 176 -6.97 -11.19 16.23
N PHE A 177 -6.55 -11.44 14.98
CA PHE A 177 -5.69 -10.52 14.22
C PHE A 177 -6.45 -9.71 13.16
N ILE A 178 -7.56 -10.23 12.64
CA ILE A 178 -8.38 -9.58 11.60
C ILE A 178 -9.83 -9.64 12.06
N SER A 179 -10.44 -8.51 12.45
CA SER A 179 -11.82 -8.54 12.94
C SER A 179 -12.79 -9.10 11.88
N GLU A 180 -13.83 -9.78 12.35
CA GLU A 180 -14.84 -10.41 11.48
C GLU A 180 -15.49 -9.40 10.53
N ASP A 181 -15.84 -8.21 11.02
CA ASP A 181 -16.43 -7.14 10.21
C ASP A 181 -15.50 -6.70 9.07
N GLN A 182 -14.20 -6.61 9.33
CA GLN A 182 -13.20 -6.22 8.33
C GLN A 182 -12.85 -7.38 7.39
N TYR A 183 -13.08 -8.62 7.81
CA TYR A 183 -12.75 -9.80 7.03
C TYR A 183 -13.60 -9.92 5.77
N PHE A 184 -14.88 -9.51 5.83
CA PHE A 184 -15.83 -9.61 4.72
C PHE A 184 -16.07 -8.30 3.96
N LEU A 185 -15.45 -7.20 4.41
CA LEU A 185 -15.67 -5.87 3.83
C LEU A 185 -14.84 -5.67 2.56
N LEU A 186 -15.51 -5.65 1.40
CA LEU A 186 -14.88 -5.24 0.14
C LEU A 186 -14.46 -3.77 0.21
N LYS A 187 -13.26 -3.45 -0.31
CA LYS A 187 -12.73 -2.09 -0.29
C LYS A 187 -13.22 -1.32 -1.51
N ASP A 188 -13.79 -0.13 -1.28
CA ASP A 188 -14.17 0.82 -2.33
C ASP A 188 -12.92 1.46 -2.97
N ILE A 189 -12.99 1.72 -4.27
CA ILE A 189 -11.86 2.11 -5.13
C ILE A 189 -12.10 3.50 -5.75
N GLY A 190 -13.30 4.07 -5.55
CA GLY A 190 -13.69 5.38 -6.07
C GLY A 190 -12.97 6.59 -5.44
N GLU A 191 -12.23 6.42 -4.33
CA GLU A 191 -11.38 7.46 -3.76
C GLU A 191 -9.91 7.18 -4.08
N GLU A 192 -9.20 8.18 -4.61
CA GLU A 192 -7.77 8.19 -5.06
C GLU A 192 -6.73 7.72 -4.02
N SER A 193 -7.15 7.18 -2.90
CA SER A 193 -6.31 6.31 -2.08
C SER A 193 -7.21 5.33 -1.35
N ALA A 194 -7.36 4.11 -1.88
CA ALA A 194 -7.80 3.00 -1.06
C ALA A 194 -6.82 2.92 0.11
N ASN A 195 -7.24 3.36 1.30
CA ASN A 195 -6.48 3.15 2.53
C ASN A 195 -6.50 1.64 2.77
N VAL A 196 -5.53 0.92 2.20
CA VAL A 196 -5.09 -0.33 2.82
C VAL A 196 -4.74 0.07 4.24
N PRO A 197 -5.40 -0.49 5.28
CA PRO A 197 -5.03 -0.21 6.65
C PRO A 197 -3.52 -0.39 6.74
N ASP A 198 -2.81 0.68 7.11
CA ASP A 198 -1.38 0.60 7.26
C ASP A 198 -1.13 -0.52 8.27
N SER A 199 -0.50 -1.62 7.86
CA SER A 199 -0.20 -2.71 8.79
C SER A 199 0.70 -2.27 9.96
N ASN A 200 1.23 -1.03 9.90
CA ASN A 200 1.88 -0.34 11.02
C ASN A 200 0.91 0.36 12.00
N SER A 201 -0.36 0.62 11.63
CA SER A 201 -1.35 1.25 12.52
C SER A 201 -1.92 0.28 13.56
N LEU A 202 -1.92 -1.02 13.25
CA LEU A 202 -2.17 -2.07 14.23
C LEU A 202 -0.85 -2.40 14.91
N ASN A 203 -0.81 -2.30 16.24
CA ASN A 203 0.33 -2.76 17.02
C ASN A 203 0.35 -4.30 17.06
N LEU A 204 0.49 -4.92 15.87
CA LEU A 204 0.34 -6.36 15.63
C LEU A 204 1.30 -7.18 16.50
N VAL A 205 2.51 -6.68 16.79
CA VAL A 205 3.42 -7.34 17.74
C VAL A 205 2.83 -7.42 19.15
N GLN A 206 2.09 -6.40 19.60
CA GLN A 206 1.44 -6.42 20.91
C GLN A 206 0.25 -7.38 20.90
N LEU A 207 -0.47 -7.47 19.77
CA LEU A 207 -1.51 -8.48 19.58
C LEU A 207 -0.89 -9.89 19.57
N ALA A 208 0.20 -10.12 18.84
CA ALA A 208 0.93 -11.39 18.81
C ALA A 208 1.40 -11.79 20.21
N ARG A 209 2.01 -10.86 20.95
CA ARG A 209 2.40 -11.08 22.36
C ARG A 209 1.21 -11.41 23.25
N LYS A 210 0.09 -10.71 23.07
CA LYS A 210 -1.15 -10.96 23.82
C LYS A 210 -1.75 -12.32 23.46
N TRP A 211 -1.72 -12.70 22.19
CA TRP A 211 -2.15 -14.02 21.73
C TRP A 211 -1.29 -15.11 22.38
N LEU A 212 0.03 -15.02 22.27
CA LEU A 212 0.97 -15.97 22.89
C LEU A 212 0.75 -16.06 24.40
N SER A 213 0.56 -14.92 25.06
CA SER A 213 0.27 -14.90 26.50
C SER A 213 -1.08 -15.55 26.84
N ASN A 214 -2.11 -15.37 26.02
CA ASN A 214 -3.44 -15.92 26.26
C ASN A 214 -3.50 -17.43 26.00
N TYR A 215 -2.82 -17.90 24.96
CA TYR A 215 -2.92 -19.29 24.50
C TYR A 215 -1.78 -20.17 25.03
N TRP A 216 -0.57 -19.63 25.26
CA TRP A 216 0.63 -20.40 25.64
C TRP A 216 1.27 -19.98 26.98
N GLY A 217 0.74 -18.95 27.63
CA GLY A 217 1.28 -18.45 28.91
C GLY A 217 1.19 -19.48 30.04
N ALA A 218 2.22 -19.53 30.91
CA ALA A 218 2.24 -20.37 32.12
C ALA A 218 1.63 -19.69 33.36
N GLY A 219 1.27 -18.41 33.27
CA GLY A 219 0.77 -17.68 34.43
C GLY A 219 -0.55 -18.25 34.92
N ILE A 220 -0.67 -18.45 36.25
CA ILE A 220 -1.99 -18.48 36.90
C ILE A 220 -2.57 -17.09 36.65
N GLY A 221 -3.35 -16.97 35.58
CA GLY A 221 -3.95 -15.71 35.17
C GLY A 221 -4.77 -15.11 36.30
N ASN A 222 -5.06 -13.82 36.17
CA ASN A 222 -6.04 -13.18 37.04
C ASN A 222 -7.36 -13.96 36.99
N ASP A 223 -7.90 -14.32 38.15
CA ASP A 223 -9.16 -15.04 38.24
C ASP A 223 -10.29 -14.08 37.90
N LYS A 224 -10.60 -13.97 36.60
CA LYS A 224 -11.58 -13.01 36.08
C LYS A 224 -12.95 -13.19 36.71
N ARG A 225 -13.31 -14.41 37.12
CA ARG A 225 -14.58 -14.69 37.79
C ARG A 225 -14.55 -14.14 39.20
N SER A 226 -13.54 -14.51 39.98
CA SER A 226 -13.35 -13.98 41.34
C SER A 226 -13.23 -12.45 41.35
N ILE A 227 -12.52 -11.85 40.39
CA ILE A 227 -12.41 -10.40 40.26
C ILE A 227 -13.77 -9.78 39.95
N LYS A 228 -14.50 -10.30 38.95
CA LYS A 228 -15.81 -9.75 38.58
C LYS A 228 -16.78 -9.81 39.75
N ASP A 229 -16.83 -10.95 40.43
CA ASP A 229 -17.72 -11.18 41.58
C ASP A 229 -17.33 -10.25 42.74
N SER A 230 -16.05 -10.20 43.09
CA SER A 230 -15.52 -9.33 44.16
C SER A 230 -15.73 -7.85 43.88
N LEU A 231 -15.46 -7.39 42.65
CA LEU A 231 -15.64 -5.98 42.26
C LEU A 231 -17.12 -5.59 42.24
N THR A 232 -18.01 -6.50 41.82
CA THR A 232 -19.46 -6.28 41.88
C THR A 232 -19.91 -6.12 43.33
N THR A 233 -19.40 -6.95 44.24
CA THR A 233 -19.68 -6.83 45.67
C THR A 233 -19.11 -5.53 46.25
N ILE A 234 -17.83 -5.22 45.99
CA ILE A 234 -17.17 -3.98 46.44
C ILE A 234 -17.95 -2.74 46.00
N ALA A 235 -18.43 -2.70 44.74
CA ALA A 235 -19.16 -1.56 44.20
C ALA A 235 -20.55 -1.38 44.86
N GLY A 236 -21.11 -2.44 45.47
CA GLY A 236 -22.39 -2.41 46.16
C GLY A 236 -22.31 -2.26 47.68
N LEU A 237 -21.12 -2.08 48.26
CA LEU A 237 -20.96 -1.86 49.70
C LEU A 237 -21.31 -0.43 50.10
N ASP A 238 -21.81 -0.27 51.33
CA ASP A 238 -21.94 1.04 51.98
C ASP A 238 -20.62 1.43 52.64
N TYR A 239 -20.14 2.63 52.34
CA TYR A 239 -18.88 3.19 52.85
C TYR A 239 -19.09 4.42 53.74
N GLY A 240 -20.32 4.78 54.09
CA GLY A 240 -20.62 6.01 54.86
C GLY A 240 -19.88 6.12 56.19
N HIS A 241 -19.53 4.98 56.80
CA HIS A 241 -18.80 4.88 58.07
C HIS A 241 -17.27 4.76 57.91
N MET A 242 -16.77 4.75 56.65
CA MET A 242 -15.34 4.71 56.31
C MET A 242 -14.76 6.11 56.07
N PHE A 243 -15.58 7.15 56.06
CA PHE A 243 -15.09 8.52 55.96
C PHE A 243 -14.23 8.87 57.18
N ASP A 244 -13.14 9.60 56.94
CA ASP A 244 -12.13 9.98 57.95
C ASP A 244 -11.42 8.80 58.63
N ARG A 245 -11.62 7.56 58.16
CA ARG A 245 -10.85 6.37 58.55
C ARG A 245 -9.60 6.22 57.67
N SER A 246 -8.68 5.37 58.09
CA SER A 246 -7.46 5.09 57.35
C SER A 246 -7.69 4.14 56.18
N GLY A 247 -6.81 4.19 55.17
CA GLY A 247 -6.79 3.20 54.10
C GLY A 247 -6.71 1.74 54.58
N THR A 248 -6.05 1.49 55.72
CA THR A 248 -5.98 0.15 56.34
C THR A 248 -7.33 -0.32 56.86
N ASP A 249 -8.11 0.57 57.50
CA ASP A 249 -9.47 0.27 57.98
C ASP A 249 -10.39 -0.14 56.81
N LEU A 250 -10.24 0.52 55.66
CA LEU A 250 -10.98 0.19 54.45
C LEU A 250 -10.59 -1.18 53.87
N LEU A 251 -9.30 -1.52 53.86
CA LEU A 251 -8.84 -2.85 53.41
C LEU A 251 -9.44 -3.96 54.28
N ASN A 252 -9.43 -3.77 55.60
CA ASN A 252 -10.05 -4.68 56.57
C ASN A 252 -11.57 -4.78 56.32
N TYR A 253 -12.26 -3.65 56.14
CA TYR A 253 -13.69 -3.61 55.85
C TYR A 253 -14.05 -4.40 54.58
N ILE A 254 -13.32 -4.18 53.49
CA ILE A 254 -13.52 -4.88 52.22
C ILE A 254 -13.27 -6.38 52.38
N ALA A 255 -12.20 -6.78 53.07
CA ALA A 255 -11.86 -8.19 53.28
C ALA A 255 -12.95 -8.94 54.06
N VAL A 256 -13.49 -8.32 55.12
CA VAL A 256 -14.60 -8.87 55.91
C VAL A 256 -15.86 -9.01 55.06
N LYS A 257 -16.22 -7.98 54.29
CA LYS A 257 -17.43 -8.01 53.46
C LYS A 257 -17.35 -9.02 52.31
N LEU A 258 -16.16 -9.27 51.78
CA LEU A 258 -15.90 -10.30 50.78
C LEU A 258 -15.77 -11.71 51.37
N ARG A 259 -15.86 -11.87 52.69
CA ARG A 259 -15.77 -13.15 53.42
C ARG A 259 -14.45 -13.90 53.20
N PHE A 260 -13.34 -13.17 53.08
CA PHE A 260 -12.01 -13.78 52.91
C PHE A 260 -11.39 -14.30 54.22
N GLY A 261 -12.12 -14.26 55.33
CA GLY A 261 -11.75 -14.79 56.65
C GLY A 261 -11.24 -13.72 57.63
N GLU A 262 -11.33 -14.02 58.93
CA GLU A 262 -10.63 -13.28 59.99
C GLU A 262 -9.20 -13.80 60.12
N VAL A 263 -8.25 -12.91 60.36
CA VAL A 263 -6.84 -13.25 60.51
C VAL A 263 -6.27 -12.47 61.70
N GLU A 264 -5.26 -13.03 62.38
CA GLU A 264 -4.46 -12.26 63.34
C GLU A 264 -3.66 -11.17 62.62
N GLY A 265 -4.15 -9.93 62.68
CA GLY A 265 -3.49 -8.72 62.16
C GLY A 265 -4.25 -7.99 61.05
N ASP A 266 -3.79 -6.78 60.70
CA ASP A 266 -4.36 -5.95 59.63
C ASP A 266 -4.15 -6.55 58.23
N TRP A 267 -5.16 -6.41 57.37
CA TRP A 267 -5.05 -6.78 55.96
C TRP A 267 -4.12 -5.82 55.20
N ASP A 268 -3.13 -6.38 54.51
CA ASP A 268 -2.30 -5.63 53.57
C ASP A 268 -2.86 -5.67 52.13
N LEU A 269 -2.47 -4.67 51.35
CA LEU A 269 -2.90 -4.47 49.97
C LEU A 269 -2.52 -5.64 49.05
N ARG A 270 -1.36 -6.28 49.27
CA ARG A 270 -0.87 -7.37 48.41
C ARG A 270 -1.73 -8.62 48.60
N ARG A 271 -2.07 -8.93 49.84
CA ARG A 271 -2.90 -10.07 50.21
C ARG A 271 -4.33 -9.89 49.72
N LEU A 272 -4.95 -8.73 49.98
CA LEU A 272 -6.31 -8.46 49.52
C LEU A 272 -6.41 -8.54 48.00
N LYS A 273 -5.41 -8.01 47.27
CA LYS A 273 -5.35 -8.12 45.82
C LYS A 273 -5.32 -9.57 45.33
N SER A 274 -4.51 -10.41 45.97
CA SER A 274 -4.45 -11.84 45.66
C SER A 274 -5.78 -12.55 45.88
N CYS A 275 -6.48 -12.25 46.99
CA CYS A 275 -7.78 -12.84 47.33
C CYS A 275 -8.91 -12.40 46.39
N ILE A 276 -8.90 -11.14 45.94
CA ILE A 276 -9.81 -10.63 44.90
C ILE A 276 -9.57 -11.32 43.55
N GLY A 277 -8.40 -11.95 43.36
CA GLY A 277 -8.05 -12.69 42.15
C GLY A 277 -7.05 -11.96 41.25
N TRP A 278 -6.52 -10.80 41.66
CA TRP A 278 -5.40 -10.13 40.99
C TRP A 278 -4.08 -10.79 41.40
N ARG A 279 -3.69 -11.83 40.65
CA ARG A 279 -2.52 -12.68 40.93
C ARG A 279 -1.27 -12.28 40.14
N SER A 280 -1.43 -11.73 38.93
CA SER A 280 -0.30 -11.32 38.09
C SER A 280 -0.65 -10.24 37.05
N GLY A 281 0.38 -9.55 36.53
CA GLY A 281 0.25 -8.59 35.42
C GLY A 281 0.12 -7.12 35.83
N ARG A 282 -0.17 -6.26 34.83
CA ARG A 282 -0.37 -4.80 35.04
C ARG A 282 -1.62 -4.58 35.88
N SER A 283 -1.53 -3.74 36.91
CA SER A 283 -2.67 -3.39 37.76
C SER A 283 -3.81 -2.80 36.93
N SER A 284 -5.02 -3.33 37.13
CA SER A 284 -6.22 -2.84 36.49
C SER A 284 -6.66 -1.49 37.05
N SER A 285 -7.65 -0.85 36.43
CA SER A 285 -8.20 0.44 36.89
C SER A 285 -8.69 0.38 38.35
N ALA A 286 -9.44 -0.66 38.69
CA ALA A 286 -9.94 -0.90 40.04
C ALA A 286 -8.79 -1.29 40.98
N ALA A 287 -7.84 -2.10 40.53
CA ALA A 287 -6.67 -2.45 41.34
C ALA A 287 -5.80 -1.24 41.66
N MET A 288 -5.61 -0.29 40.73
CA MET A 288 -4.89 0.97 40.94
C MET A 288 -5.67 1.94 41.83
N ALA A 289 -7.00 2.01 41.65
CA ALA A 289 -7.86 2.81 42.52
C ALA A 289 -7.81 2.30 43.97
N LEU A 290 -7.75 0.98 44.17
CA LEU A 290 -7.55 0.36 45.49
C LEU A 290 -6.19 0.74 46.11
N GLU A 291 -5.09 0.73 45.34
CA GLU A 291 -3.78 1.17 45.88
C GLU A 291 -3.82 2.63 46.32
N LYS A 292 -4.49 3.47 45.52
CA LYS A 292 -4.55 4.91 45.77
C LYS A 292 -5.34 5.22 47.04
N ILE A 293 -6.52 4.62 47.20
CA ILE A 293 -7.35 4.84 48.39
C ILE A 293 -6.76 4.18 49.64
N ALA A 294 -6.09 3.03 49.50
CA ALA A 294 -5.38 2.38 50.61
C ALA A 294 -4.19 3.19 51.13
N ALA A 295 -3.63 4.09 50.32
CA ALA A 295 -2.54 4.99 50.72
C ALA A 295 -3.04 6.28 51.39
N GLU A 296 -4.35 6.54 51.45
CA GLU A 296 -4.90 7.74 52.09
C GLU A 296 -4.88 7.61 53.62
N LYS A 297 -4.42 8.68 54.30
CA LYS A 297 -4.44 8.76 55.77
C LYS A 297 -5.85 8.92 56.32
N ASN A 298 -6.67 9.72 55.64
CA ASN A 298 -8.08 9.95 55.94
C ASN A 298 -8.86 9.85 54.63
N ILE A 299 -9.80 8.93 54.56
CA ILE A 299 -10.56 8.66 53.34
C ILE A 299 -11.64 9.73 53.13
N SER A 300 -11.60 10.38 51.97
CA SER A 300 -12.62 11.36 51.55
C SER A 300 -13.79 10.71 50.80
N LYS A 301 -14.96 11.37 50.81
CA LYS A 301 -16.15 10.93 50.07
C LYS A 301 -15.85 10.82 48.57
N GLU A 302 -15.13 11.78 47.99
CA GLU A 302 -14.76 11.80 46.57
C GLU A 302 -13.74 10.72 46.19
N ALA A 303 -12.90 10.27 47.13
CA ALA A 303 -11.99 9.14 46.90
C ALA A 303 -12.75 7.82 46.83
N VAL A 304 -13.72 7.61 47.73
CA VAL A 304 -14.59 6.42 47.76
C VAL A 304 -15.45 6.36 46.50
N GLU A 305 -16.11 7.46 46.12
CA GLU A 305 -16.95 7.50 44.92
C GLU A 305 -16.17 7.12 43.66
N ARG A 306 -14.96 7.66 43.50
CA ARG A 306 -14.07 7.31 42.37
C ARG A 306 -13.60 5.86 42.43
N PHE A 307 -13.32 5.32 43.62
CA PHE A 307 -12.95 3.92 43.79
C PHE A 307 -14.10 2.99 43.40
N VAL A 308 -15.30 3.25 43.89
CA VAL A 308 -16.53 2.49 43.59
C VAL A 308 -16.88 2.55 42.10
N GLU A 309 -16.80 3.73 41.48
CA GLU A 309 -17.02 3.91 40.05
C GLU A 309 -16.07 3.03 39.22
N LYS A 310 -14.77 3.03 39.56
CA LYS A 310 -13.77 2.19 38.87
C LYS A 310 -14.02 0.69 39.06
N CYS A 311 -14.47 0.27 40.24
CA CYS A 311 -14.86 -1.11 40.50
C CYS A 311 -16.09 -1.52 39.66
N ALA A 312 -17.11 -0.66 39.59
CA ALA A 312 -18.33 -0.92 38.83
C ALA A 312 -18.09 -0.98 37.31
N ASP A 313 -17.32 -0.04 36.77
CA ASP A 313 -16.96 0.01 35.35
C ASP A 313 -16.15 -1.23 34.94
N GLU A 314 -15.17 -1.62 35.76
CA GLU A 314 -14.35 -2.79 35.50
C GLU A 314 -15.18 -4.09 35.59
N ALA A 315 -16.05 -4.24 36.59
CA ALA A 315 -16.94 -5.40 36.73
C ALA A 315 -17.87 -5.59 35.51
N LYS A 316 -18.39 -4.49 34.93
CA LYS A 316 -19.24 -4.52 33.72
C LYS A 316 -18.48 -4.95 32.46
N THR A 317 -17.19 -4.63 32.39
CA THR A 317 -16.36 -4.89 31.20
C THR A 317 -15.66 -6.24 31.23
N ILE A 318 -15.51 -6.88 32.41
CA ILE A 318 -14.93 -8.22 32.51
C ILE A 318 -15.85 -9.26 31.86
N LYS A 319 -15.33 -9.86 30.79
CA LYS A 319 -15.85 -11.08 30.18
C LYS A 319 -15.23 -12.29 30.89
N VAL A 320 -16.06 -13.03 31.63
CA VAL A 320 -15.67 -14.32 32.22
C VAL A 320 -15.75 -15.36 31.10
N PRO A 321 -14.66 -16.08 30.77
CA PRO A 321 -14.76 -17.19 29.84
C PRO A 321 -15.67 -18.26 30.44
N ASP A 322 -16.54 -18.88 29.63
CA ASP A 322 -17.07 -20.19 29.96
C ASP A 322 -15.86 -21.11 30.22
N LYS A 323 -15.91 -21.92 31.29
CA LYS A 323 -14.80 -22.79 31.73
C LYS A 323 -13.99 -23.26 30.52
N GLU A 324 -12.70 -22.90 30.46
CA GLU A 324 -11.82 -23.45 29.44
C GLU A 324 -11.95 -24.98 29.52
N SER A 325 -12.55 -25.58 28.50
CA SER A 325 -12.69 -27.02 28.45
C SER A 325 -11.29 -27.64 28.41
N GLN A 326 -11.12 -28.80 29.02
CA GLN A 326 -9.89 -29.59 28.94
C GLN A 326 -9.44 -29.79 27.47
N ASP A 327 -10.41 -29.85 26.55
CA ASP A 327 -10.19 -29.89 25.10
C ASP A 327 -9.47 -28.64 24.56
N THR A 328 -9.77 -27.44 25.06
CA THR A 328 -9.15 -26.18 24.62
C THR A 328 -7.68 -26.10 25.05
N GLN A 329 -7.38 -26.57 26.27
CA GLN A 329 -6.01 -26.63 26.76
C GLN A 329 -5.17 -27.64 25.96
N THR A 330 -5.71 -28.83 25.73
CA THR A 330 -5.08 -29.88 24.91
C THR A 330 -4.84 -29.39 23.48
N TRP A 331 -5.78 -28.63 22.92
CA TRP A 331 -5.66 -28.01 21.60
C TRP A 331 -4.49 -27.02 21.53
N ASN A 332 -4.36 -26.13 22.52
CA ASN A 332 -3.28 -25.15 22.56
C ASN A 332 -1.89 -25.80 22.72
N GLU A 333 -1.78 -26.83 23.56
CA GLU A 333 -0.51 -27.53 23.81
C GLU A 333 -0.02 -28.29 22.58
N ASN A 334 -0.90 -29.00 21.88
CA ASN A 334 -0.54 -29.76 20.68
C ASN A 334 -0.16 -28.83 19.51
N ILE A 335 -0.83 -27.69 19.38
CA ILE A 335 -0.51 -26.68 18.37
C ILE A 335 0.82 -26.01 18.66
N ARG A 336 1.08 -25.66 19.93
CA ARG A 336 2.38 -25.17 20.34
C ARG A 336 3.47 -26.17 19.94
N GLY A 337 3.29 -27.44 20.25
CA GLY A 337 4.26 -28.49 19.91
C GLY A 337 4.51 -28.63 18.40
N GLN A 338 3.49 -28.50 17.55
CA GLN A 338 3.68 -28.50 16.09
C GLN A 338 4.46 -27.27 15.60
N LEU A 339 4.11 -26.08 16.11
CA LEU A 339 4.79 -24.84 15.73
C LEU A 339 6.25 -24.82 16.22
N GLU A 340 6.52 -25.27 17.45
CA GLU A 340 7.90 -25.42 17.96
C GLU A 340 8.72 -26.35 17.08
N ARG A 341 8.15 -27.47 16.60
CA ARG A 341 8.83 -28.38 15.66
C ARG A 341 9.11 -27.71 14.30
N ALA A 342 8.14 -26.98 13.76
CA ALA A 342 8.30 -26.29 12.47
C ALA A 342 9.33 -25.14 12.56
N ILE A 343 9.37 -24.43 13.68
CA ILE A 343 10.32 -23.33 13.95
C ILE A 343 11.70 -23.87 14.30
N GLY A 344 11.75 -25.02 14.97
CA GLY A 344 12.99 -25.66 15.44
C GLY A 344 13.54 -25.06 16.74
N VAL A 345 12.72 -24.32 17.49
CA VAL A 345 13.06 -23.72 18.78
C VAL A 345 11.86 -23.87 19.72
N PRO A 346 12.05 -24.32 20.98
CA PRO A 346 10.96 -24.37 21.95
C PRO A 346 10.53 -22.95 22.35
N TYR A 347 9.24 -22.75 22.62
CA TYR A 347 8.72 -21.50 23.17
C TYR A 347 9.18 -21.29 24.62
N ARG A 348 9.36 -22.39 25.36
CA ARG A 348 9.74 -22.38 26.77
C ARG A 348 10.96 -23.28 27.02
N ASP A 349 11.97 -22.72 27.66
CA ASP A 349 13.07 -23.45 28.31
C ASP A 349 13.16 -23.05 29.80
N GLU A 350 14.28 -22.47 30.24
CA GLU A 350 14.42 -21.77 31.51
C GLU A 350 13.53 -20.51 31.59
N LYS A 351 13.08 -19.98 30.44
CA LYS A 351 12.16 -18.84 30.34
C LYS A 351 11.20 -18.97 29.15
N ASP A 352 10.15 -18.14 29.15
CA ASP A 352 9.29 -17.95 27.98
C ASP A 352 9.97 -17.01 26.98
N HIS A 353 10.18 -17.48 25.74
CA HIS A 353 10.70 -16.69 24.61
C HIS A 353 9.59 -15.88 23.91
N ILE A 354 8.73 -15.26 24.72
CA ILE A 354 7.50 -14.61 24.25
C ILE A 354 7.79 -13.47 23.26
N ASP A 355 8.85 -12.71 23.49
CA ASP A 355 9.17 -11.54 22.68
C ASP A 355 9.73 -11.96 21.30
N GLU A 356 10.51 -13.04 21.24
CA GLU A 356 11.03 -13.62 20.00
C GLU A 356 9.92 -14.22 19.15
N PHE A 357 9.05 -15.03 19.75
CA PHE A 357 7.88 -15.60 19.08
C PHE A 357 6.86 -14.53 18.66
N SER A 358 6.75 -13.44 19.41
CA SER A 358 5.87 -12.31 19.05
C SER A 358 6.29 -11.66 17.73
N VAL A 359 7.60 -11.55 17.46
CA VAL A 359 8.11 -11.01 16.19
C VAL A 359 7.80 -11.97 15.03
N MET A 360 7.99 -13.27 15.23
CA MET A 360 7.70 -14.29 14.21
C MET A 360 6.20 -14.31 13.86
N LEU A 361 5.32 -14.33 14.86
CA LEU A 361 3.87 -14.31 14.69
C LEU A 361 3.39 -12.98 14.10
N ASP A 362 3.94 -11.84 14.52
CA ASP A 362 3.67 -10.53 13.92
C ASP A 362 3.92 -10.53 12.41
N HIS A 363 5.07 -11.04 11.97
CA HIS A 363 5.38 -11.17 10.55
C HIS A 363 4.40 -12.10 9.84
N GLY A 364 4.14 -13.30 10.36
CA GLY A 364 3.16 -14.22 9.77
C GLY A 364 1.77 -13.57 9.61
N ALA A 365 1.25 -12.97 10.69
CA ALA A 365 -0.05 -12.29 10.69
C ALA A 365 -0.11 -11.10 9.73
N ARG A 366 0.94 -10.29 9.67
CA ARG A 366 1.04 -9.15 8.74
C ARG A 366 0.95 -9.62 7.29
N HIS A 367 1.66 -10.67 6.93
CA HIS A 367 1.65 -11.21 5.56
C HIS A 367 0.28 -11.77 5.18
N VAL A 368 -0.38 -12.51 6.08
CA VAL A 368 -1.73 -13.04 5.83
C VAL A 368 -2.75 -11.91 5.71
N SER A 369 -2.68 -10.90 6.58
CA SER A 369 -3.56 -9.72 6.54
C SER A 369 -3.40 -8.91 5.25
N VAL A 370 -2.16 -8.71 4.78
CA VAL A 370 -1.88 -8.03 3.51
C VAL A 370 -2.44 -8.82 2.32
N ALA A 371 -2.21 -10.13 2.28
CA ALA A 371 -2.74 -10.98 1.21
C ALA A 371 -4.28 -10.97 1.17
N HIS A 372 -4.93 -11.08 2.32
CA HIS A 372 -6.38 -10.99 2.45
C HIS A 372 -6.92 -9.62 1.98
N SER A 373 -6.25 -8.54 2.41
CA SER A 373 -6.58 -7.17 1.96
C SER A 373 -6.50 -6.99 0.45
N TRP A 374 -5.49 -7.56 -0.20
CA TRP A 374 -5.36 -7.53 -1.65
C TRP A 374 -6.43 -8.36 -2.32
N MET A 375 -6.76 -9.55 -1.79
CA MET A 375 -7.86 -10.37 -2.29
C MET A 375 -9.18 -9.58 -2.27
N LEU A 376 -9.54 -8.95 -1.15
CA LEU A 376 -10.76 -8.14 -1.03
C LEU A 376 -10.80 -6.99 -2.05
N LEU A 377 -9.68 -6.29 -2.25
CA LEU A 377 -9.58 -5.22 -3.24
C LEU A 377 -9.79 -5.74 -4.67
N GLN A 378 -9.22 -6.90 -4.99
CA GLN A 378 -9.33 -7.50 -6.32
C GLN A 378 -10.73 -8.04 -6.58
N GLU A 379 -11.38 -8.66 -5.58
CA GLU A 379 -12.77 -9.10 -5.72
C GLU A 379 -13.74 -7.91 -5.85
N GLY A 380 -13.48 -6.80 -5.15
CA GLY A 380 -14.17 -5.54 -5.40
C GLY A 380 -14.08 -5.08 -6.86
N LYS A 381 -12.87 -5.13 -7.45
CA LYS A 381 -12.67 -4.83 -8.89
C LYS A 381 -13.38 -5.80 -9.81
N ARG A 382 -13.43 -7.10 -9.49
CA ARG A 382 -14.16 -8.08 -10.31
C ARG A 382 -15.64 -7.77 -10.37
N ILE A 383 -16.24 -7.36 -9.24
CA ILE A 383 -17.65 -6.96 -9.20
C ILE A 383 -17.87 -5.70 -10.04
N GLU A 384 -16.96 -4.73 -9.99
CA GLU A 384 -17.00 -3.55 -10.85
C GLU A 384 -16.92 -3.93 -12.34
N PHE A 385 -16.00 -4.82 -12.73
CA PHE A 385 -15.93 -5.32 -14.10
C PHE A 385 -17.19 -6.05 -14.53
N SER A 386 -17.81 -6.87 -13.67
CA SER A 386 -19.09 -7.51 -13.96
C SER A 386 -20.19 -6.48 -14.21
N LYS A 387 -20.23 -5.39 -13.43
CA LYS A 387 -21.19 -4.28 -13.62
C LYS A 387 -20.93 -3.52 -14.92
N ASP A 388 -19.67 -3.24 -15.24
CA ASP A 388 -19.29 -2.58 -16.49
C ASP A 388 -19.58 -3.46 -17.71
N ALA A 389 -19.34 -4.78 -17.63
CA ALA A 389 -19.67 -5.72 -18.69
C ALA A 389 -21.18 -5.73 -19.00
N GLN A 390 -22.04 -5.58 -17.99
CA GLN A 390 -23.50 -5.47 -18.18
C GLN A 390 -23.93 -4.21 -18.95
N LYS A 391 -23.06 -3.21 -19.13
CA LYS A 391 -23.36 -2.04 -19.98
C LYS A 391 -23.55 -2.43 -21.44
N LEU A 392 -23.08 -3.61 -21.86
CA LEU A 392 -23.35 -4.16 -23.19
C LEU A 392 -24.86 -4.31 -23.46
N ASN A 393 -25.66 -4.55 -22.41
CA ASN A 393 -27.12 -4.62 -22.52
C ASN A 393 -27.78 -3.26 -22.88
N LYS A 394 -27.02 -2.17 -22.82
CA LYS A 394 -27.47 -0.82 -23.20
C LYS A 394 -27.01 -0.44 -24.61
N VAL A 395 -26.30 -1.33 -25.30
CA VAL A 395 -25.84 -1.12 -26.68
C VAL A 395 -26.86 -1.77 -27.62
N PRO A 396 -27.42 -1.04 -28.60
CA PRO A 396 -28.30 -1.63 -29.62
C PRO A 396 -27.61 -2.78 -30.35
N GLU A 397 -28.37 -3.82 -30.73
CA GLU A 397 -27.80 -5.03 -31.33
C GLU A 397 -27.06 -4.76 -32.65
N GLU A 398 -27.60 -3.89 -33.49
CA GLU A 398 -26.98 -3.47 -34.75
C GLU A 398 -25.62 -2.79 -34.52
N ALA A 399 -25.55 -1.86 -33.56
CA ALA A 399 -24.31 -1.19 -33.18
C ALA A 399 -23.29 -2.17 -32.58
N ARG A 400 -23.75 -3.13 -31.80
CA ARG A 400 -22.91 -4.18 -31.23
C ARG A 400 -22.31 -5.06 -32.32
N GLN A 401 -23.12 -5.54 -33.25
CA GLN A 401 -22.67 -6.39 -34.36
C GLN A 401 -21.62 -5.66 -35.20
N TYR A 402 -21.91 -4.40 -35.60
CA TYR A 402 -20.96 -3.58 -36.35
C TYR A 402 -19.61 -3.43 -35.63
N LEU A 403 -19.63 -3.11 -34.33
CA LEU A 403 -18.40 -2.91 -33.55
C LEU A 403 -17.63 -4.20 -33.29
N ASP A 404 -18.32 -5.34 -33.14
CA ASP A 404 -17.68 -6.65 -33.04
C ASP A 404 -16.99 -7.02 -34.37
N GLU A 405 -17.67 -6.87 -35.52
CA GLU A 405 -17.10 -7.08 -36.86
C GLU A 405 -15.91 -6.15 -37.12
N TYR A 406 -16.01 -4.87 -36.72
CA TYR A 406 -14.91 -3.91 -36.79
C TYR A 406 -13.68 -4.40 -36.00
N CYS A 407 -13.90 -4.91 -34.78
CA CYS A 407 -12.81 -5.41 -33.94
C CYS A 407 -12.18 -6.70 -34.50
N GLU A 408 -12.98 -7.60 -35.09
CA GLU A 408 -12.51 -8.81 -35.75
C GLU A 408 -11.65 -8.48 -36.97
N LEU A 409 -12.14 -7.60 -37.86
CA LEU A 409 -11.40 -7.14 -39.03
C LEU A 409 -10.07 -6.47 -38.62
N ARG A 410 -10.07 -5.64 -37.57
CA ARG A 410 -8.84 -5.05 -37.02
C ARG A 410 -7.89 -6.10 -36.44
N THR A 411 -8.40 -7.14 -35.80
CA THR A 411 -7.58 -8.25 -35.27
C THR A 411 -6.85 -8.95 -36.41
N GLU A 412 -7.55 -9.24 -37.51
CA GLU A 412 -6.96 -9.86 -38.69
C GLU A 412 -5.92 -8.96 -39.38
N LEU A 413 -6.28 -7.71 -39.64
CA LEU A 413 -5.42 -6.73 -40.32
C LEU A 413 -4.14 -6.44 -39.55
N THR A 414 -4.20 -6.48 -38.22
CA THR A 414 -3.03 -6.23 -37.35
C THR A 414 -2.26 -7.49 -37.00
N SER A 415 -2.79 -8.68 -37.34
CA SER A 415 -2.26 -9.98 -36.92
C SER A 415 -1.95 -10.01 -35.41
N ALA A 416 -2.80 -9.37 -34.60
CA ALA A 416 -2.57 -9.20 -33.18
C ALA A 416 -2.52 -10.57 -32.47
N VAL A 417 -1.61 -10.71 -31.49
CA VAL A 417 -1.45 -11.97 -30.72
C VAL A 417 -2.67 -12.27 -29.84
N GLY A 418 -3.63 -11.35 -29.72
CA GLY A 418 -4.96 -11.59 -29.16
C GLY A 418 -5.96 -10.56 -29.68
N ASP A 419 -7.24 -10.77 -29.37
CA ASP A 419 -8.36 -9.96 -29.87
C ASP A 419 -8.09 -8.45 -29.72
N TYR A 420 -8.24 -7.71 -30.82
CA TYR A 420 -8.25 -6.26 -30.80
C TYR A 420 -9.48 -5.79 -30.03
N VAL A 421 -9.28 -4.83 -29.14
CA VAL A 421 -10.36 -4.21 -28.36
C VAL A 421 -10.14 -2.71 -28.37
N ILE A 422 -11.18 -1.97 -28.74
CA ILE A 422 -11.20 -0.51 -28.64
C ILE A 422 -11.00 -0.14 -27.18
N ARG A 423 -9.96 0.63 -26.87
CA ARG A 423 -9.63 1.00 -25.48
C ARG A 423 -10.31 2.32 -25.12
N LYS A 424 -10.52 2.56 -23.82
CA LYS A 424 -11.04 3.84 -23.30
C LYS A 424 -10.29 5.07 -23.86
N ARG A 425 -8.96 4.97 -24.01
CA ARG A 425 -8.12 6.03 -24.60
C ARG A 425 -8.41 6.31 -26.09
N ALA A 426 -8.80 5.29 -26.85
CA ALA A 426 -9.07 5.45 -28.28
C ALA A 426 -10.33 6.29 -28.56
N ILE A 427 -11.21 6.43 -27.56
CA ILE A 427 -12.45 7.20 -27.64
C ILE A 427 -12.43 8.47 -26.76
N GLU A 428 -11.25 8.94 -26.35
CA GLU A 428 -11.13 10.27 -25.73
C GLU A 428 -11.55 11.34 -26.75
N GLY A 429 -12.31 12.37 -26.32
CA GLY A 429 -12.88 13.37 -27.22
C GLY A 429 -14.13 12.92 -27.99
N TRP A 430 -14.63 11.69 -27.78
CA TRP A 430 -15.76 11.15 -28.56
C TRP A 430 -17.07 11.94 -28.40
N LYS A 431 -17.33 12.54 -27.22
CA LYS A 431 -18.55 13.33 -27.02
C LYS A 431 -18.54 14.60 -27.85
N GLU A 432 -17.36 15.19 -28.00
CA GLU A 432 -17.09 16.39 -28.76
C GLU A 432 -17.23 16.10 -30.26
N VAL A 433 -16.71 14.95 -30.73
CA VAL A 433 -16.88 14.47 -32.10
C VAL A 433 -18.35 14.24 -32.45
N VAL A 434 -19.10 13.49 -31.64
CA VAL A 434 -20.53 13.23 -31.89
C VAL A 434 -21.33 14.54 -31.89
N LYS A 435 -20.97 15.50 -31.02
CA LYS A 435 -21.58 16.84 -31.02
C LYS A 435 -21.29 17.59 -32.32
N ALA A 436 -20.06 17.52 -32.84
CA ALA A 436 -19.69 18.13 -34.12
C ALA A 436 -20.46 17.49 -35.29
N TRP A 437 -20.55 16.16 -35.34
CA TRP A 437 -21.33 15.44 -36.35
C TRP A 437 -22.84 15.71 -36.31
N SER A 438 -23.33 16.22 -35.18
CA SER A 438 -24.74 16.60 -35.02
C SER A 438 -25.07 17.98 -35.58
N ALA A 439 -24.07 18.73 -36.07
CA ALA A 439 -24.28 20.04 -36.67
C ALA A 439 -25.00 19.94 -38.02
N SER A 440 -25.84 20.92 -38.35
CA SER A 440 -26.77 20.87 -39.50
C SER A 440 -26.10 20.88 -40.88
N ASP A 441 -24.83 21.27 -40.91
CA ASP A 441 -23.92 21.33 -42.04
C ASP A 441 -23.17 20.01 -42.29
N CYS A 442 -23.05 19.12 -41.29
CA CYS A 442 -22.46 17.79 -41.47
C CYS A 442 -23.52 16.81 -42.01
N ARG A 443 -23.42 16.39 -43.27
CA ARG A 443 -24.42 15.49 -43.90
C ARG A 443 -23.80 14.28 -44.57
N THR A 444 -22.57 14.38 -45.04
CA THR A 444 -21.84 13.32 -45.75
C THR A 444 -20.74 12.70 -44.86
N PRO A 445 -20.27 11.47 -45.16
CA PRO A 445 -19.11 10.88 -44.50
C PRO A 445 -17.88 11.80 -44.50
N GLU A 446 -17.63 12.50 -45.60
CA GLU A 446 -16.53 13.46 -45.72
C GLU A 446 -16.68 14.64 -44.76
N ASP A 447 -17.90 15.17 -44.59
CA ASP A 447 -18.17 16.25 -43.62
C ASP A 447 -17.90 15.77 -42.19
N TYR A 448 -18.29 14.53 -41.85
CA TYR A 448 -18.04 13.95 -40.53
C TYR A 448 -16.53 13.74 -40.28
N VAL A 449 -15.78 13.24 -41.26
CA VAL A 449 -14.32 13.10 -41.17
C VAL A 449 -13.65 14.44 -40.93
N GLU A 450 -14.03 15.48 -41.70
CA GLU A 450 -13.45 16.81 -41.56
C GLU A 450 -13.80 17.42 -40.19
N ALA A 451 -15.04 17.28 -39.73
CA ALA A 451 -15.45 17.73 -38.40
C ALA A 451 -14.68 17.03 -37.26
N ALA A 452 -14.37 15.74 -37.40
CA ALA A 452 -13.57 15.01 -36.42
C ALA A 452 -12.10 15.47 -36.42
N ARG A 453 -11.51 15.75 -37.60
CA ARG A 453 -10.16 16.30 -37.74
C ARG A 453 -10.07 17.72 -37.20
N GLN A 454 -11.09 18.54 -37.44
CA GLN A 454 -11.17 19.87 -36.86
C GLN A 454 -11.26 19.81 -35.34
N ALA A 455 -12.11 18.93 -34.78
CA ALA A 455 -12.16 18.71 -33.33
C ALA A 455 -10.81 18.25 -32.75
N GLN A 456 -10.05 17.43 -33.49
CA GLN A 456 -8.69 17.06 -33.12
C GLN A 456 -7.72 18.25 -33.18
N ALA A 457 -7.82 19.06 -34.22
CA ALA A 457 -6.99 20.24 -34.43
C ALA A 457 -7.31 21.35 -33.41
N GLU A 458 -8.51 21.39 -32.85
CA GLU A 458 -8.90 22.32 -31.79
C GLU A 458 -8.44 21.84 -30.40
N ASP A 459 -8.17 20.54 -30.20
CA ASP A 459 -7.55 19.98 -28.98
C ASP A 459 -6.02 20.21 -28.95
N VAL A 460 -5.57 21.45 -29.19
CA VAL A 460 -4.14 21.83 -29.24
C VAL A 460 -3.50 21.84 -27.84
N GLU A 461 -4.29 22.06 -26.79
CA GLU A 461 -3.79 22.27 -25.42
C GLU A 461 -3.84 21.00 -24.55
N GLY A 462 -4.64 19.99 -24.91
CA GLY A 462 -4.94 18.86 -24.02
C GLY A 462 -4.10 17.59 -24.24
N GLY A 463 -3.74 17.29 -25.50
CA GLY A 463 -3.12 16.00 -25.86
C GLY A 463 -3.99 14.78 -25.53
N LYS A 464 -5.31 14.96 -25.45
CA LYS A 464 -6.31 13.98 -24.98
C LYS A 464 -7.38 13.72 -26.05
N PHE A 465 -6.97 13.70 -27.31
CA PHE A 465 -7.82 13.25 -28.39
C PHE A 465 -7.57 11.77 -28.69
N GLY A 466 -8.65 11.04 -28.97
CA GLY A 466 -8.64 9.61 -29.26
C GLY A 466 -7.96 9.23 -30.57
N ASP A 467 -8.20 8.00 -31.03
CA ASP A 467 -7.66 7.52 -32.30
C ASP A 467 -8.48 8.09 -33.46
N ILE A 468 -7.92 9.05 -34.18
CA ILE A 468 -8.60 9.67 -35.33
C ILE A 468 -8.99 8.63 -36.39
N ASN A 469 -8.19 7.58 -36.61
CA ASN A 469 -8.52 6.55 -37.60
C ASN A 469 -9.71 5.70 -37.17
N LEU A 470 -10.01 5.63 -35.87
CA LEU A 470 -11.23 5.02 -35.38
C LEU A 470 -12.41 5.94 -35.71
N PHE A 471 -12.32 7.23 -35.42
CA PHE A 471 -13.42 8.16 -35.69
C PHE A 471 -13.72 8.31 -37.17
N GLU A 472 -12.70 8.34 -38.03
CA GLU A 472 -12.89 8.32 -39.49
C GLU A 472 -13.61 7.06 -39.95
N ALA A 473 -13.27 5.89 -39.40
CA ALA A 473 -13.97 4.66 -39.75
C ALA A 473 -15.42 4.64 -39.23
N LEU A 474 -15.72 5.34 -38.13
CA LEU A 474 -17.08 5.44 -37.58
C LEU A 474 -17.91 6.56 -38.22
N ALA A 475 -17.35 7.30 -39.18
CA ALA A 475 -18.01 8.36 -39.94
C ALA A 475 -18.79 7.82 -41.16
N GLU A 476 -18.53 6.57 -41.55
CA GLU A 476 -19.20 5.90 -42.66
C GLU A 476 -20.72 5.75 -42.41
N GLU A 477 -21.51 5.67 -43.49
CA GLU A 477 -22.97 5.59 -43.38
C GLU A 477 -23.44 4.35 -42.61
N ASP A 478 -22.76 3.22 -42.79
CA ASP A 478 -23.05 1.94 -42.11
C ASP A 478 -22.69 1.94 -40.62
N ALA A 479 -21.83 2.87 -40.19
CA ALA A 479 -21.41 3.05 -38.79
C ALA A 479 -22.37 3.94 -37.99
N CYS A 480 -23.38 4.57 -38.61
CA CYS A 480 -24.27 5.52 -37.94
C CYS A 480 -24.97 4.95 -36.70
N CYS A 481 -25.19 3.63 -36.65
CA CYS A 481 -25.77 2.92 -35.52
C CYS A 481 -24.94 3.03 -34.22
N VAL A 482 -23.64 3.32 -34.29
CA VAL A 482 -22.75 3.41 -33.13
C VAL A 482 -22.79 4.78 -32.43
N TRP A 483 -23.44 5.77 -33.04
CA TRP A 483 -23.53 7.15 -32.55
C TRP A 483 -24.90 7.80 -32.72
N ARG A 484 -25.86 7.14 -33.38
CA ARG A 484 -27.27 7.53 -33.42
C ARG A 484 -28.13 6.41 -32.80
N ASN A 485 -29.08 6.80 -31.97
CA ASN A 485 -30.06 5.85 -31.42
C ASN A 485 -31.19 5.53 -32.43
N ASP A 486 -32.09 4.62 -32.05
CA ASP A 486 -33.23 4.16 -32.85
C ASP A 486 -34.19 5.28 -33.31
N LYS A 487 -34.08 6.49 -32.74
CA LYS A 487 -34.84 7.69 -33.12
C LYS A 487 -34.05 8.63 -34.04
N GLY A 488 -32.90 8.19 -34.54
CA GLY A 488 -31.97 8.97 -35.35
C GLY A 488 -31.29 10.12 -34.59
N LYS A 489 -31.34 10.14 -33.25
CA LYS A 489 -30.73 11.21 -32.44
C LYS A 489 -29.31 10.83 -32.02
N PRO A 490 -28.39 11.81 -31.92
CA PRO A 490 -27.02 11.56 -31.50
C PRO A 490 -26.96 11.02 -30.07
N ASP A 491 -26.21 9.94 -29.88
CA ASP A 491 -25.99 9.26 -28.61
C ASP A 491 -24.55 8.74 -28.53
N ALA A 492 -23.69 9.52 -27.88
CA ALA A 492 -22.29 9.16 -27.67
C ALA A 492 -22.10 8.02 -26.66
N ASP A 493 -23.13 7.66 -25.88
CA ASP A 493 -23.02 6.65 -24.85
C ASP A 493 -23.07 5.22 -25.43
N ILE A 494 -23.54 5.03 -26.67
CA ILE A 494 -23.54 3.72 -27.36
C ILE A 494 -22.12 3.15 -27.45
N LEU A 495 -21.20 3.85 -28.14
CA LEU A 495 -19.80 3.43 -28.24
C LEU A 495 -19.11 3.38 -26.87
N LYS A 496 -19.43 4.30 -25.95
CA LYS A 496 -18.84 4.31 -24.59
C LYS A 496 -19.22 3.05 -23.81
N ASN A 497 -20.50 2.68 -23.82
CA ASN A 497 -21.00 1.49 -23.15
C ASN A 497 -20.37 0.22 -23.76
N TYR A 498 -20.25 0.15 -25.09
CA TYR A 498 -19.57 -0.96 -25.77
C TYR A 498 -18.10 -1.06 -25.34
N VAL A 499 -17.35 0.04 -25.42
CA VAL A 499 -15.92 0.10 -25.06
C VAL A 499 -15.70 -0.25 -23.59
N GLU A 500 -16.52 0.29 -22.69
CA GLU A 500 -16.43 -0.03 -21.26
C GLU A 500 -16.72 -1.51 -20.98
N ALA A 501 -17.75 -2.07 -21.61
CA ALA A 501 -18.12 -3.46 -21.44
C ALA A 501 -17.05 -4.43 -21.98
N ARG A 502 -16.60 -4.25 -23.24
CA ARG A 502 -15.59 -5.12 -23.87
C ARG A 502 -14.23 -5.01 -23.21
N TRP A 503 -13.88 -3.80 -22.74
CA TRP A 503 -12.70 -3.62 -21.91
C TRP A 503 -12.83 -4.38 -20.59
N ALA A 504 -13.98 -4.30 -19.92
CA ALA A 504 -14.24 -5.02 -18.68
C ALA A 504 -14.16 -6.54 -18.87
N GLU A 505 -14.78 -7.11 -19.91
CA GLU A 505 -14.66 -8.54 -20.25
C GLU A 505 -13.20 -8.96 -20.47
N THR A 506 -12.42 -8.13 -21.16
CA THR A 506 -10.99 -8.37 -21.37
C THR A 506 -10.22 -8.33 -20.06
N GLN A 507 -10.54 -7.38 -19.17
CA GLN A 507 -9.96 -7.33 -17.84
C GLN A 507 -10.33 -8.58 -17.06
N MET A 508 -11.60 -9.00 -17.01
CA MET A 508 -12.03 -10.21 -16.30
C MET A 508 -11.21 -11.45 -16.70
N LYS A 509 -10.92 -11.63 -18.00
CA LYS A 509 -10.08 -12.72 -18.52
C LYS A 509 -8.61 -12.63 -18.04
N ARG A 510 -8.07 -11.42 -17.91
CA ARG A 510 -6.65 -11.17 -17.57
C ARG A 510 -6.41 -11.00 -16.07
N PHE A 511 -7.43 -10.65 -15.32
CA PHE A 511 -7.33 -10.22 -13.93
C PHE A 511 -7.06 -11.41 -13.02
N LYS A 512 -5.86 -11.42 -12.44
CA LYS A 512 -5.36 -12.58 -11.69
C LYS A 512 -5.77 -12.53 -10.23
N VAL A 513 -5.98 -13.71 -9.63
CA VAL A 513 -6.09 -13.80 -8.16
C VAL A 513 -4.72 -13.47 -7.53
N PRO A 514 -4.66 -12.62 -6.49
CA PRO A 514 -3.42 -12.34 -5.79
C PRO A 514 -2.91 -13.58 -5.07
N MET A 515 -1.59 -13.82 -5.15
CA MET A 515 -0.94 -14.95 -4.47
C MET A 515 -0.40 -14.54 -3.10
N TYR A 516 -0.53 -15.41 -2.09
CA TYR A 516 0.26 -15.34 -0.87
C TYR A 516 1.69 -15.81 -1.14
N ARG A 517 2.68 -15.03 -0.70
CA ARG A 517 4.10 -15.40 -0.80
C ARG A 517 4.62 -15.77 0.58
N HIS A 518 5.03 -17.02 0.70
CA HIS A 518 5.61 -17.57 1.91
C HIS A 518 6.91 -16.85 2.29
N PRO A 519 7.08 -16.41 3.56
CA PRO A 519 8.36 -15.89 4.04
C PRO A 519 9.50 -16.87 3.80
N ASP A 520 10.63 -16.37 3.31
CA ASP A 520 11.81 -17.17 3.03
C ASP A 520 13.07 -16.31 3.14
N ALA A 521 14.12 -16.85 3.76
CA ALA A 521 15.34 -16.11 4.09
C ALA A 521 16.08 -15.52 2.88
N LEU A 522 15.88 -16.06 1.67
CA LEU A 522 16.46 -15.58 0.42
C LEU A 522 15.38 -14.93 -0.47
N ARG A 523 14.31 -15.68 -0.68
CA ARG A 523 13.03 -15.45 -1.36
C ARG A 523 12.37 -14.13 -1.11
N HIS A 524 11.75 -14.14 0.04
CA HIS A 524 10.78 -13.17 0.50
C HIS A 524 11.11 -12.91 1.97
N PRO A 525 12.29 -12.32 2.24
CA PRO A 525 12.83 -12.21 3.57
C PRO A 525 11.99 -11.25 4.38
N VAL A 526 11.56 -11.73 5.54
CA VAL A 526 11.22 -10.86 6.66
C VAL A 526 12.49 -10.57 7.47
N TYR A 527 12.51 -9.43 8.14
CA TYR A 527 13.69 -8.94 8.84
C TYR A 527 13.39 -8.84 10.33
N CYS A 528 14.29 -9.36 11.15
CA CYS A 528 14.12 -9.42 12.60
C CYS A 528 14.01 -8.01 13.20
N ASP A 529 12.92 -7.76 13.93
CA ASP A 529 12.68 -6.52 14.67
C ASP A 529 13.12 -6.64 16.12
N PHE A 530 13.72 -5.57 16.63
CA PHE A 530 14.28 -5.44 17.97
C PHE A 530 13.67 -4.25 18.71
N GLY A 531 13.60 -4.35 20.04
CA GLY A 531 13.16 -3.25 20.91
C GLY A 531 12.20 -3.68 22.02
N SER A 532 11.15 -2.91 22.26
CA SER A 532 10.14 -3.24 23.26
C SER A 532 9.20 -4.34 22.77
N SER A 533 8.98 -5.39 23.58
CA SER A 533 8.16 -6.56 23.26
C SER A 533 8.63 -7.30 22.00
N ARG A 534 9.95 -7.40 21.84
CA ARG A 534 10.68 -7.93 20.68
C ARG A 534 12.05 -8.44 21.14
N PHE A 535 12.85 -8.98 20.22
CA PHE A 535 14.26 -9.27 20.47
C PHE A 535 14.96 -8.08 21.15
N SER A 536 15.80 -8.36 22.15
CA SER A 536 16.46 -7.28 22.90
C SER A 536 17.56 -6.63 22.09
N ILE A 537 17.62 -5.30 22.19
CA ILE A 537 18.69 -4.48 21.64
C ILE A 537 19.05 -3.39 22.63
N ASP A 538 20.35 -3.18 22.84
CA ASP A 538 20.88 -2.13 23.69
C ASP A 538 21.95 -1.33 22.94
N TYR A 539 21.75 -0.02 22.83
CA TYR A 539 22.71 0.90 22.22
C TYR A 539 23.55 1.58 23.29
N ALA A 540 24.88 1.51 23.18
CA ALA A 540 25.79 2.33 24.00
C ALA A 540 25.57 3.83 23.77
N ALA A 541 24.98 4.18 22.62
CA ALA A 541 24.61 5.55 22.27
C ALA A 541 23.38 6.09 23.03
N LEU A 542 22.52 5.25 23.61
CA LEU A 542 21.36 5.73 24.37
C LEU A 542 21.76 6.13 25.79
N ARG A 543 22.56 5.29 26.46
CA ARG A 543 23.10 5.56 27.80
C ARG A 543 24.59 5.29 27.76
N ALA A 544 25.39 6.33 27.97
CA ALA A 544 26.84 6.21 27.99
C ALA A 544 27.26 5.16 29.02
N LYS A 545 28.04 4.16 28.58
CA LYS A 545 28.64 3.16 29.44
C LYS A 545 30.14 3.43 29.51
N LYS A 546 30.71 3.33 30.71
CA LYS A 546 32.16 3.47 30.92
C LYS A 546 32.90 2.42 30.08
N ASP A 547 33.97 2.82 29.40
CA ASP A 547 34.86 1.96 28.61
C ASP A 547 34.18 1.22 27.41
N VAL A 548 32.98 1.64 27.00
CA VAL A 548 32.29 1.11 25.81
C VAL A 548 32.21 2.18 24.73
N PRO A 549 32.68 1.91 23.49
CA PRO A 549 32.54 2.85 22.38
C PRO A 549 31.08 3.27 22.16
N VAL A 550 30.84 4.55 21.86
CA VAL A 550 29.48 5.08 21.66
C VAL A 550 28.75 4.37 20.52
N ASN A 551 29.50 3.88 19.55
CA ASN A 551 28.98 3.17 18.39
C ASN A 551 28.87 1.65 18.60
N SER A 552 28.92 1.17 19.84
CA SER A 552 28.61 -0.22 20.17
C SER A 552 27.11 -0.43 20.33
N LEU A 553 26.65 -1.63 20.00
CA LEU A 553 25.32 -2.14 20.30
C LEU A 553 25.39 -3.62 20.68
N THR A 554 24.43 -4.10 21.47
CA THR A 554 24.28 -5.50 21.83
C THR A 554 22.91 -6.00 21.37
N LEU A 555 22.89 -7.10 20.62
CA LEU A 555 21.69 -7.75 20.10
C LEU A 555 21.50 -9.10 20.80
N THR A 556 20.26 -9.47 21.13
CA THR A 556 19.96 -10.89 21.34
C THR A 556 19.92 -11.60 19.99
N VAL A 557 20.76 -12.62 19.79
CA VAL A 557 20.83 -13.43 18.57
C VAL A 557 20.63 -14.91 18.89
N TYR A 558 20.19 -15.68 17.91
CA TYR A 558 20.10 -17.12 18.01
C TYR A 558 21.38 -17.79 17.49
N ASP A 559 22.02 -18.62 18.32
CA ASP A 559 23.28 -19.29 17.97
C ASP A 559 23.10 -20.68 17.34
N GLY A 560 21.86 -21.17 17.23
CA GLY A 560 21.54 -22.53 16.81
C GLY A 560 21.08 -23.45 17.95
N ALA A 561 21.23 -23.02 19.20
CA ALA A 561 20.77 -23.74 20.38
C ALA A 561 19.99 -22.85 21.34
N SER A 562 20.42 -21.60 21.52
CA SER A 562 19.90 -20.68 22.52
C SER A 562 19.98 -19.22 22.06
N PHE A 563 19.27 -18.34 22.75
CA PHE A 563 19.34 -16.89 22.54
C PHE A 563 20.45 -16.29 23.40
N LYS A 564 21.45 -15.67 22.76
CA LYS A 564 22.62 -15.08 23.43
C LYS A 564 22.86 -13.62 23.02
N PRO A 565 23.47 -12.80 23.90
CA PRO A 565 23.89 -11.46 23.52
C PRO A 565 25.08 -11.51 22.56
N LEU A 566 25.02 -10.69 21.51
CA LEU A 566 26.10 -10.44 20.56
C LEU A 566 26.39 -8.94 20.52
N THR A 567 27.62 -8.55 20.87
CA THR A 567 28.08 -7.17 20.79
C THR A 567 28.70 -6.89 19.42
N LEU A 568 28.30 -5.78 18.82
CA LEU A 568 28.75 -5.29 17.52
C LEU A 568 29.03 -3.79 17.58
N ARG A 569 29.74 -3.30 16.56
CA ARG A 569 29.83 -1.87 16.27
C ARG A 569 28.97 -1.51 15.09
N TRP A 570 28.52 -0.27 15.05
CA TRP A 570 27.76 0.28 13.94
C TRP A 570 28.44 1.53 13.36
N GLN A 571 28.15 1.82 12.09
CA GLN A 571 28.66 2.99 11.38
C GLN A 571 27.52 3.74 10.69
N SER A 572 27.37 5.03 11.03
CA SER A 572 26.48 5.96 10.32
C SER A 572 26.89 7.42 10.57
N LYS A 573 27.51 8.04 9.56
CA LYS A 573 27.88 9.47 9.62
C LYS A 573 26.68 10.37 9.88
N ARG A 574 25.53 9.98 9.30
CA ARG A 574 24.29 10.74 9.42
C ARG A 574 23.72 10.66 10.83
N LEU A 575 23.58 9.47 11.42
CA LEU A 575 23.07 9.35 12.78
C LEU A 575 23.97 10.04 13.80
N MET A 576 25.30 9.93 13.62
CA MET A 576 26.27 10.63 14.47
C MET A 576 26.01 12.14 14.48
N LYS A 577 26.03 12.77 13.30
CA LYS A 577 25.83 14.21 13.13
C LYS A 577 24.43 14.68 13.50
N ASP A 578 23.40 13.92 13.09
CA ASP A 578 22.01 14.34 13.23
C ASP A 578 21.49 14.14 14.65
N ILE A 579 22.07 13.19 15.44
CA ILE A 579 21.58 12.81 16.77
C ILE A 579 22.65 12.66 17.84
N ILE A 580 23.64 11.79 17.64
CA ILE A 580 24.53 11.35 18.74
C ILE A 580 25.44 12.48 19.23
N ASP A 581 25.98 13.28 18.32
CA ASP A 581 26.86 14.41 18.66
C ASP A 581 26.12 15.53 19.41
N LEU A 582 24.78 15.50 19.40
CA LEU A 582 23.90 16.44 20.09
C LEU A 582 23.31 15.87 21.39
N ARG A 583 23.91 14.82 21.95
CA ARG A 583 23.48 14.29 23.25
C ARG A 583 23.60 15.37 24.33
N PRO A 584 22.62 15.50 25.24
CA PRO A 584 22.77 16.33 26.43
C PRO A 584 24.04 15.94 27.19
N LYS A 585 24.93 16.90 27.46
CA LYS A 585 26.05 16.71 28.38
C LYS A 585 25.55 16.92 29.80
N ASP A 586 26.10 16.20 30.78
CA ASP A 586 25.76 16.34 32.20
C ASP A 586 26.16 17.71 32.84
N ASN A 587 26.58 18.71 32.06
CA ASN A 587 27.11 19.99 32.55
C ASN A 587 26.23 21.22 32.20
N LYS A 588 25.48 21.66 33.21
CA LYS A 588 25.23 23.00 33.81
C LYS A 588 25.02 24.29 33.02
N ASP A 589 25.32 24.43 31.73
CA ASP A 589 24.98 25.67 31.03
C ASP A 589 23.68 25.48 30.24
N GLY A 590 22.57 25.97 30.80
CA GLY A 590 21.23 25.94 30.20
C GLY A 590 21.07 26.72 28.89
N ASP A 591 22.16 26.97 28.18
CA ASP A 591 22.27 27.79 26.97
C ASP A 591 22.15 27.00 25.66
N ALA A 592 22.05 25.68 25.71
CA ALA A 592 21.92 24.84 24.52
C ALA A 592 20.52 24.93 23.90
N ILE A 593 20.46 25.23 22.61
CA ILE A 593 19.18 25.32 21.88
C ILE A 593 18.68 23.90 21.59
N VAL A 594 17.45 23.62 22.03
CA VAL A 594 16.79 22.34 21.77
C VAL A 594 16.29 22.32 20.33
N VAL A 595 16.60 21.26 19.60
CA VAL A 595 16.14 21.05 18.23
C VAL A 595 15.57 19.64 18.06
N SER A 596 14.63 19.47 17.14
CA SER A 596 14.16 18.13 16.74
C SER A 596 15.23 17.34 16.00
N ARG A 597 16.08 18.02 15.19
CA ARG A 597 17.18 17.44 14.39
C ARG A 597 18.27 18.47 14.12
N ALA A 598 19.49 18.01 13.89
CA ALA A 598 20.64 18.85 13.54
C ALA A 598 20.70 19.32 12.08
N ASP A 599 19.72 18.97 11.24
CA ASP A 599 19.67 19.41 9.84
C ASP A 599 19.28 20.90 9.73
N ARG A 600 19.45 21.50 8.54
CA ARG A 600 19.20 22.93 8.32
C ARG A 600 17.78 23.35 8.74
N LEU A 601 16.80 22.50 8.47
CA LEU A 601 15.39 22.79 8.77
C LEU A 601 15.08 22.63 10.26
N GLY A 602 15.63 21.60 10.91
CA GLY A 602 15.49 21.38 12.34
C GLY A 602 16.14 22.50 13.16
N ARG A 603 17.31 23.00 12.74
CA ARG A 603 17.96 24.18 13.33
C ARG A 603 17.12 25.43 13.18
N ALA A 604 16.61 25.70 11.97
CA ALA A 604 15.75 26.86 11.74
C ALA A 604 14.45 26.78 12.56
N ALA A 605 13.84 25.59 12.63
CA ALA A 605 12.62 25.37 13.40
C ALA A 605 12.84 25.57 14.90
N GLY A 606 13.97 25.13 15.46
CA GLY A 606 14.33 25.39 16.86
C GLY A 606 14.88 26.79 17.15
N GLY A 607 14.90 27.70 16.17
CA GLY A 607 15.43 29.07 16.35
C GLY A 607 16.96 29.13 16.49
N ALA A 608 17.69 28.08 16.10
CA ALA A 608 19.14 28.01 16.26
C ALA A 608 19.94 28.84 15.24
N GLY A 609 19.32 29.26 14.12
CA GLY A 609 19.98 30.06 13.07
C GLY A 609 21.37 29.55 12.68
N ASP A 610 22.29 30.50 12.44
CA ASP A 610 23.75 30.25 12.29
C ASP A 610 24.50 30.43 13.63
N VAL A 611 23.79 30.41 14.76
CA VAL A 611 24.35 30.75 16.07
C VAL A 611 25.35 29.67 16.51
N LYS A 612 26.53 30.08 16.99
CA LYS A 612 27.57 29.19 17.55
C LYS A 612 27.19 28.53 18.89
N LYS A 613 25.95 28.70 19.37
CA LYS A 613 25.48 28.10 20.64
C LYS A 613 25.43 26.58 20.51
N GLY A 614 25.63 25.89 21.63
CA GLY A 614 25.48 24.43 21.69
C GLY A 614 24.07 24.00 21.28
N LEU A 615 23.95 22.83 20.66
CA LEU A 615 22.66 22.24 20.31
C LEU A 615 22.43 20.96 21.12
N THR A 616 21.17 20.70 21.45
CA THR A 616 20.74 19.46 22.08
C THR A 616 19.48 18.92 21.42
N ILE A 617 19.25 17.60 21.50
CA ILE A 617 18.05 16.97 20.95
C ILE A 617 16.97 16.74 21.99
N ALA A 618 15.74 17.06 21.62
CA ALA A 618 14.56 16.75 22.41
C ALA A 618 14.28 15.24 22.45
N THR A 619 14.02 14.71 23.65
CA THR A 619 13.27 13.48 23.95
C THR A 619 13.80 12.14 23.46
N VAL A 620 14.72 12.08 22.49
CA VAL A 620 15.23 10.82 21.92
C VAL A 620 16.01 10.00 22.96
N PHE A 621 16.74 10.67 23.85
CA PHE A 621 17.52 10.02 24.90
C PHE A 621 16.71 9.72 26.18
N ASP A 622 15.49 10.23 26.28
CA ASP A 622 14.56 9.95 27.38
C ASP A 622 13.85 8.59 27.19
N GLU A 623 13.90 8.03 25.98
CA GLU A 623 13.33 6.73 25.67
C GLU A 623 13.98 5.61 26.50
N LYS A 624 13.16 4.69 27.03
CA LYS A 624 13.68 3.55 27.81
C LYS A 624 14.51 2.59 26.96
N LYS A 625 14.14 2.42 25.68
CA LYS A 625 14.79 1.53 24.71
C LYS A 625 14.65 2.11 23.31
N TRP A 626 15.70 2.01 22.51
CA TRP A 626 15.64 2.27 21.07
C TRP A 626 15.27 0.99 20.31
N ASN A 627 14.59 1.13 19.17
CA ASN A 627 14.25 0.02 18.29
C ASN A 627 15.38 -0.29 17.31
N GLY A 628 15.28 -1.42 16.61
CA GLY A 628 16.18 -1.75 15.51
C GLY A 628 15.56 -2.80 14.60
N ARG A 629 15.91 -2.80 13.31
CA ARG A 629 15.57 -3.87 12.38
C ARG A 629 16.83 -4.40 11.74
N LEU A 630 17.12 -5.69 11.90
CA LEU A 630 18.28 -6.35 11.32
C LEU A 630 18.02 -6.65 9.84
N GLN A 631 18.86 -6.12 8.96
CA GLN A 631 18.69 -6.23 7.52
C GLN A 631 19.98 -6.66 6.83
N VAL A 632 19.83 -7.31 5.69
CA VAL A 632 20.90 -7.65 4.75
C VAL A 632 20.49 -7.16 3.36
N SER A 633 21.47 -6.77 2.55
CA SER A 633 21.23 -6.24 1.21
C SER A 633 20.38 -7.20 0.36
N ARG A 634 19.22 -6.73 -0.10
CA ARG A 634 18.34 -7.51 -0.98
C ARG A 634 19.06 -8.00 -2.25
N ARG A 635 19.89 -7.13 -2.84
CA ARG A 635 20.71 -7.47 -4.02
C ARG A 635 21.67 -8.62 -3.74
N GLN A 636 22.25 -8.70 -2.54
CA GLN A 636 23.14 -9.81 -2.18
C GLN A 636 22.37 -11.11 -2.00
N LEU A 637 21.18 -11.07 -1.40
CA LEU A 637 20.30 -12.23 -1.29
C LEU A 637 19.84 -12.73 -2.68
N ASP A 638 19.39 -11.82 -3.56
CA ASP A 638 18.98 -12.16 -4.93
C ASP A 638 20.14 -12.78 -5.74
N ASN A 639 21.36 -12.29 -5.55
CA ASN A 639 22.55 -12.86 -6.18
C ASN A 639 22.85 -14.27 -5.67
N LEU A 640 22.72 -14.49 -4.36
CA LEU A 640 22.92 -15.80 -3.75
C LEU A 640 21.84 -16.79 -4.23
N GLU A 641 20.58 -16.39 -4.23
CA GLU A 641 19.47 -17.18 -4.76
C GLU A 641 19.69 -17.57 -6.23
N ARG A 642 20.04 -16.61 -7.09
CA ARG A 642 20.32 -16.88 -8.51
C ARG A 642 21.48 -17.85 -8.71
N LYS A 643 22.52 -17.78 -7.87
CA LYS A 643 23.63 -18.75 -7.92
C LYS A 643 23.17 -20.15 -7.54
N LEU A 644 22.38 -20.28 -6.48
CA LEU A 644 21.82 -21.56 -6.04
C LEU A 644 20.91 -22.18 -7.11
N MET A 645 20.08 -21.37 -7.78
CA MET A 645 19.21 -21.82 -8.86
C MET A 645 19.98 -22.23 -10.12
N LYS A 646 20.94 -21.41 -10.58
CA LYS A 646 21.70 -21.67 -11.81
C LYS A 646 22.62 -22.88 -11.73
N ALA A 647 23.21 -23.13 -10.56
CA ALA A 647 24.15 -24.23 -10.38
C ALA A 647 23.47 -25.59 -10.17
N GLY A 648 22.12 -25.67 -10.20
CA GLY A 648 21.38 -26.91 -9.99
C GLY A 648 21.76 -27.61 -8.68
N VAL A 649 22.20 -26.83 -7.69
CA VAL A 649 22.81 -27.36 -6.46
C VAL A 649 21.77 -28.21 -5.74
N PRO A 650 22.04 -29.52 -5.52
CA PRO A 650 21.14 -30.38 -4.75
C PRO A 650 20.84 -29.76 -3.38
N ASP A 651 19.64 -29.97 -2.83
CA ASP A 651 19.24 -29.35 -1.55
C ASP A 651 20.26 -29.62 -0.41
N LYS A 652 20.91 -30.79 -0.42
CA LYS A 652 21.98 -31.16 0.52
C LYS A 652 23.21 -30.24 0.51
N ASP A 653 23.49 -29.57 -0.61
CA ASP A 653 24.68 -28.72 -0.80
C ASP A 653 24.34 -27.22 -0.76
N ARG A 654 23.05 -26.87 -0.68
CA ARG A 654 22.59 -25.49 -0.53
C ARG A 654 23.13 -24.85 0.75
N CYS A 655 23.06 -25.55 1.87
CA CYS A 655 23.55 -25.05 3.16
C CYS A 655 25.05 -24.69 3.10
N LYS A 656 25.89 -25.54 2.50
CA LYS A 656 27.32 -25.29 2.34
C LYS A 656 27.60 -24.07 1.45
N THR A 657 26.82 -23.93 0.38
CA THR A 657 26.95 -22.80 -0.56
C THR A 657 26.53 -21.48 0.07
N VAL A 658 25.47 -21.49 0.89
CA VAL A 658 25.07 -20.31 1.68
C VAL A 658 26.17 -19.95 2.67
N GLN A 659 26.66 -20.94 3.44
CA GLN A 659 27.73 -20.75 4.43
C GLN A 659 28.98 -20.08 3.84
N SER A 660 29.44 -20.51 2.66
CA SER A 660 30.62 -19.92 2.00
C SER A 660 30.44 -18.44 1.58
N HIS A 661 29.20 -17.95 1.49
CA HIS A 661 28.88 -16.58 1.12
C HIS A 661 28.54 -15.67 2.31
N LEU A 662 28.26 -16.23 3.50
CA LEU A 662 27.94 -15.45 4.70
C LEU A 662 29.01 -14.42 5.08
N PRO A 663 30.33 -14.70 4.96
CA PRO A 663 31.37 -13.71 5.28
C PRO A 663 31.27 -12.41 4.46
N ASN A 664 30.64 -12.46 3.28
CA ASN A 664 30.55 -11.35 2.34
C ASN A 664 29.22 -10.58 2.43
N LEU A 665 28.30 -10.99 3.31
CA LEU A 665 27.03 -10.31 3.48
C LEU A 665 27.20 -9.01 4.27
N ASP A 666 26.63 -7.93 3.72
CA ASP A 666 26.56 -6.64 4.40
C ASP A 666 25.32 -6.60 5.28
N TRP A 667 25.55 -6.53 6.58
CA TRP A 667 24.51 -6.44 7.59
C TRP A 667 24.32 -5.00 8.05
N PHE A 668 23.06 -4.65 8.24
CA PHE A 668 22.63 -3.33 8.65
C PHE A 668 21.64 -3.45 9.79
N ILE A 669 21.58 -2.41 10.61
CA ILE A 669 20.46 -2.20 11.50
C ILE A 669 19.81 -0.85 11.19
N THR A 670 18.49 -0.87 11.01
CA THR A 670 17.72 0.36 10.80
C THR A 670 17.05 0.79 12.11
N PHE A 671 17.39 1.98 12.58
CA PHE A 671 16.88 2.61 13.80
C PHE A 671 15.97 3.78 13.44
N SER A 672 14.79 3.87 14.07
CA SER A 672 13.81 4.93 13.81
C SER A 672 13.40 5.63 15.12
N PRO A 673 14.18 6.63 15.60
CA PRO A 673 13.89 7.39 16.81
C PRO A 673 12.57 8.16 16.71
N LYS A 674 11.92 8.36 17.85
CA LYS A 674 10.76 9.26 17.96
C LYS A 674 11.25 10.69 18.18
N LEU A 675 11.04 11.53 17.19
CA LEU A 675 11.44 12.92 17.16
C LEU A 675 10.24 13.80 17.53
N SER A 676 10.39 14.60 18.59
CA SER A 676 9.38 15.59 18.97
C SER A 676 9.40 16.77 18.01
N PRO A 677 8.32 17.07 17.27
CA PRO A 677 8.24 18.24 16.40
C PRO A 677 8.37 19.53 17.21
N GLN A 678 9.06 20.53 16.65
CA GLN A 678 9.23 21.84 17.27
C GLN A 678 9.16 22.96 16.22
N GLY A 679 8.92 24.17 16.71
CA GLY A 679 9.09 25.41 15.96
C GLY A 679 7.82 26.23 15.83
N PRO A 680 7.91 27.42 15.20
CA PRO A 680 6.87 28.46 15.24
C PRO A 680 5.51 28.01 14.74
N TRP A 681 5.46 27.05 13.83
CA TRP A 681 4.21 26.48 13.33
C TRP A 681 3.42 25.73 14.43
N ILE A 682 4.12 25.03 15.32
CA ILE A 682 3.50 24.31 16.43
C ILE A 682 2.88 25.31 17.41
N ASP A 683 3.63 26.35 17.78
CA ASP A 683 3.16 27.41 18.67
C ASP A 683 1.94 28.12 18.07
N TYR A 684 2.04 28.53 16.80
CA TYR A 684 0.95 29.13 16.05
C TYR A 684 -0.30 28.25 16.03
N ALA A 685 -0.13 26.95 15.77
CA ALA A 685 -1.25 26.02 15.72
C ALA A 685 -1.91 25.81 17.09
N MET A 686 -1.14 25.85 18.18
CA MET A 686 -1.68 25.79 19.55
C MET A 686 -2.44 27.07 19.90
N GLU A 687 -1.86 28.24 19.65
CA GLU A 687 -2.49 29.56 19.85
C GLU A 687 -3.81 29.66 19.09
N ASN A 688 -3.81 29.19 17.83
CA ASN A 688 -4.99 29.20 16.97
C ASN A 688 -5.94 28.01 17.18
N LYS A 689 -5.66 27.13 18.15
CA LYS A 689 -6.47 25.95 18.50
C LYS A 689 -6.79 25.07 17.29
N LEU A 690 -5.81 24.87 16.40
CA LEU A 690 -5.95 24.01 15.23
C LEU A 690 -6.03 22.54 15.69
N LYS A 691 -7.05 21.82 15.26
CA LYS A 691 -7.16 20.37 15.53
C LYS A 691 -6.13 19.62 14.71
N VAL A 692 -5.72 18.44 15.16
CA VAL A 692 -4.83 17.52 14.43
C VAL A 692 -5.63 16.28 14.06
N ASN A 693 -5.45 15.75 12.85
CA ASN A 693 -6.07 14.49 12.43
C ASN A 693 -5.23 13.28 12.88
N ALA A 694 -5.74 12.07 12.66
CA ALA A 694 -5.06 10.82 13.02
C ALA A 694 -3.70 10.59 12.32
N LYS A 695 -3.30 11.42 11.34
CA LYS A 695 -2.01 11.35 10.65
C LYS A 695 -1.05 12.47 11.09
N ASN A 696 -1.31 13.14 12.21
CA ASN A 696 -0.59 14.32 12.68
C ASN A 696 -0.58 15.51 11.71
N ILE A 697 -1.55 15.55 10.80
CA ILE A 697 -1.73 16.71 9.93
C ILE A 697 -2.76 17.60 10.63
N PHE A 698 -2.40 18.84 10.92
CA PHE A 698 -3.31 19.82 11.50
C PHE A 698 -4.58 19.95 10.66
N ASN A 699 -5.68 19.35 11.10
CA ASN A 699 -6.99 19.27 10.47
C ASN A 699 -7.59 20.67 10.23
N TRP A 700 -7.15 21.26 9.13
CA TRP A 700 -7.48 22.58 8.63
C TRP A 700 -8.90 22.71 8.05
N ARG A 701 -9.63 21.59 7.88
CA ARG A 701 -10.96 21.58 7.23
C ARG A 701 -12.10 21.96 8.17
N GLN A 702 -11.99 21.71 9.48
CA GLN A 702 -13.15 21.75 10.38
C GLN A 702 -13.58 23.14 10.87
N ARG A 703 -12.80 24.21 10.66
CA ARG A 703 -13.16 25.54 11.21
C ARG A 703 -14.14 26.31 10.33
N PHE A 704 -14.32 25.93 9.05
CA PHE A 704 -15.06 26.73 8.07
C PHE A 704 -15.88 25.89 7.06
N GLU A 705 -16.40 24.72 7.43
CA GLU A 705 -17.31 24.00 6.52
C GLU A 705 -18.65 24.74 6.38
N PRO A 706 -19.04 25.19 5.18
CA PRO A 706 -20.43 25.45 4.88
C PRO A 706 -21.13 24.10 4.67
N LYS A 707 -22.31 23.90 5.26
CA LYS A 707 -23.10 22.66 5.20
C LYS A 707 -23.58 22.23 3.80
N LYS A 708 -23.15 22.87 2.70
CA LYS A 708 -23.53 22.48 1.33
C LYS A 708 -22.34 22.62 0.38
N ARG A 709 -21.98 21.50 -0.27
CA ARG A 709 -21.04 21.45 -1.41
C ARG A 709 -21.67 22.21 -2.58
N GLY A 710 -21.22 23.44 -2.77
CA GLY A 710 -21.51 24.24 -3.95
C GLY A 710 -20.53 25.40 -3.97
N THR A 711 -19.52 25.31 -4.84
CA THR A 711 -18.66 26.41 -5.29
C THR A 711 -17.99 27.27 -4.21
N LEU A 712 -16.74 26.92 -3.84
CA LEU A 712 -15.58 27.83 -3.71
C LEU A 712 -14.37 27.01 -3.25
N THR A 713 -13.27 27.17 -3.98
CA THR A 713 -12.03 26.39 -3.88
C THR A 713 -11.38 26.44 -2.50
N TYR A 714 -10.88 25.28 -2.11
CA TYR A 714 -10.33 24.92 -0.81
C TYR A 714 -8.94 25.54 -0.56
N ALA A 715 -8.85 26.60 0.26
CA ALA A 715 -7.62 26.91 0.99
C ALA A 715 -7.90 27.54 2.38
N PRO A 716 -8.37 26.76 3.37
CA PRO A 716 -8.66 27.25 4.73
C PRO A 716 -7.44 27.87 5.45
N LEU A 717 -6.21 27.46 5.11
CA LEU A 717 -4.98 28.02 5.68
C LEU A 717 -4.79 29.49 5.33
N CYS A 718 -5.23 29.90 4.13
CA CYS A 718 -5.15 31.30 3.70
C CYS A 718 -6.06 32.22 4.53
N ARG A 719 -7.03 31.66 5.28
CA ARG A 719 -7.93 32.43 6.14
C ARG A 719 -7.42 32.61 7.56
N LEU A 720 -6.26 32.04 7.90
CA LEU A 720 -5.65 32.24 9.21
C LEU A 720 -4.82 33.52 9.18
N PRO A 721 -4.87 34.38 10.22
CA PRO A 721 -4.14 35.66 10.23
C PRO A 721 -2.64 35.48 10.40
N ASP A 722 -1.85 36.35 9.77
CA ASP A 722 -0.39 36.44 9.91
C ASP A 722 0.40 35.17 9.56
N LEU A 723 -0.15 34.35 8.66
CA LEU A 723 0.48 33.12 8.24
C LEU A 723 1.28 33.34 6.95
N ARG A 724 2.57 33.00 6.99
CA ARG A 724 3.40 32.90 5.78
C ARG A 724 3.28 31.51 5.17
N VAL A 725 2.82 31.46 3.92
CA VAL A 725 2.59 30.24 3.16
C VAL A 725 3.53 30.21 1.96
N LEU A 726 4.27 29.11 1.83
CA LEU A 726 5.03 28.78 0.63
C LEU A 726 4.15 27.89 -0.27
N SER A 727 3.65 28.44 -1.38
CA SER A 727 3.04 27.62 -2.43
C SER A 727 4.13 27.06 -3.34
N VAL A 728 4.02 25.78 -3.68
CA VAL A 728 4.97 25.05 -4.52
C VAL A 728 4.20 24.42 -5.68
N ASP A 729 4.54 24.82 -6.90
CA ASP A 729 4.08 24.21 -8.13
C ASP A 729 5.21 23.34 -8.70
N LEU A 730 4.98 22.04 -8.83
CA LEU A 730 5.98 21.08 -9.30
C LEU A 730 5.97 21.06 -10.83
N GLY A 731 7.05 21.54 -11.44
CA GLY A 731 7.13 21.72 -12.89
C GLY A 731 7.88 20.60 -13.61
N HIS A 732 7.70 20.57 -14.94
CA HIS A 732 8.50 19.71 -15.83
C HIS A 732 9.85 20.32 -16.23
N ARG A 733 9.95 21.65 -16.28
CA ARG A 733 11.17 22.38 -16.68
C ARG A 733 12.05 22.80 -15.51
N TYR A 734 11.40 23.18 -14.41
CA TYR A 734 12.03 23.49 -13.14
C TYR A 734 11.41 22.59 -12.08
N ALA A 735 12.21 22.11 -11.13
CA ALA A 735 11.74 21.22 -10.08
C ALA A 735 10.57 21.83 -9.28
N ALA A 736 10.63 23.14 -9.02
CA ALA A 736 9.48 23.86 -8.49
C ALA A 736 9.45 25.35 -8.87
N SER A 737 8.24 25.88 -9.06
CA SER A 737 7.96 27.31 -9.00
C SER A 737 7.30 27.64 -7.66
N CYS A 738 7.84 28.62 -6.96
CA CYS A 738 7.45 28.95 -5.61
C CYS A 738 6.96 30.38 -5.49
N ALA A 739 5.95 30.59 -4.66
CA ALA A 739 5.54 31.91 -4.21
C ALA A 739 5.37 31.89 -2.69
N VAL A 740 5.89 32.91 -2.02
CA VAL A 740 5.68 33.13 -0.59
C VAL A 740 4.65 34.24 -0.43
N MET A 741 3.58 33.91 0.28
CA MET A 741 2.47 34.81 0.53
C MET A 741 2.26 34.93 2.04
N GLN A 742 1.97 36.13 2.53
CA GLN A 742 1.57 36.37 3.91
C GLN A 742 0.09 36.73 3.94
N THR A 743 -0.70 36.03 4.75
CA THR A 743 -2.11 36.36 4.97
C THR A 743 -2.23 37.56 5.91
N MET A 744 -3.17 38.47 5.62
CA MET A 744 -3.31 39.75 6.32
C MET A 744 -4.78 40.13 6.46
N SER A 745 -5.10 40.78 7.58
CA SER A 745 -6.39 41.43 7.84
C SER A 745 -6.54 42.72 7.03
N THR A 746 -7.78 43.16 6.80
CA THR A 746 -8.07 44.45 6.16
C THR A 746 -7.49 45.61 6.98
N LYS A 747 -7.51 45.52 8.32
CA LYS A 747 -6.93 46.54 9.22
C LYS A 747 -5.43 46.71 8.99
N GLN A 748 -4.69 45.60 8.87
CA GLN A 748 -3.25 45.66 8.60
C GLN A 748 -2.94 46.25 7.22
N LEU A 749 -3.76 45.95 6.20
CA LEU A 749 -3.59 46.55 4.89
C LEU A 749 -3.89 48.05 4.90
N CYS A 750 -4.94 48.49 5.61
CA CYS A 750 -5.24 49.92 5.77
C CYS A 750 -4.11 50.66 6.49
N ALA A 751 -3.56 50.10 7.57
CA ALA A 751 -2.40 50.69 8.26
C ALA A 751 -1.19 50.83 7.33
N LEU A 752 -0.89 49.83 6.50
CA LEU A 752 0.16 49.94 5.49
C LEU A 752 -0.11 51.03 4.44
N CYS A 753 -1.36 51.25 4.08
CA CYS A 753 -1.74 52.33 3.17
C CYS A 753 -1.56 53.70 3.82
N GLU A 754 -1.98 53.85 5.08
CA GLU A 754 -1.80 55.06 5.88
C GLU A 754 -0.32 55.43 6.02
N ASP A 755 0.53 54.46 6.40
CA ASP A 755 1.99 54.64 6.53
C ASP A 755 2.64 55.08 5.21
N ALA A 756 2.09 54.64 4.08
CA ALA A 756 2.58 54.97 2.74
C ALA A 756 1.90 56.21 2.12
N GLY A 757 0.98 56.87 2.84
CA GLY A 757 0.20 58.00 2.32
C GLY A 757 -0.70 57.64 1.13
N ALA A 758 -1.13 56.37 1.03
CA ALA A 758 -1.94 55.84 -0.06
C ALA A 758 -3.40 55.62 0.37
N THR A 759 -4.33 55.71 -0.58
CA THR A 759 -5.73 55.37 -0.34
C THR A 759 -5.91 53.85 -0.21
N PRO A 760 -6.61 53.35 0.83
CA PRO A 760 -6.93 51.93 0.96
C PRO A 760 -7.72 51.37 -0.23
N PRO A 761 -7.63 50.04 -0.50
CA PRO A 761 -8.37 49.42 -1.59
C PRO A 761 -9.90 49.49 -1.39
N ALA A 762 -10.63 49.58 -2.50
CA ALA A 762 -12.08 49.46 -2.50
C ALA A 762 -12.55 48.08 -2.01
N GLY A 763 -13.78 48.02 -1.48
CA GLY A 763 -14.37 46.80 -0.90
C GLY A 763 -14.50 45.63 -1.89
N ASP A 764 -14.53 45.91 -3.19
CA ASP A 764 -14.64 44.95 -4.29
C ASP A 764 -13.30 44.71 -5.04
N ALA A 765 -12.22 45.40 -4.67
CA ALA A 765 -10.93 45.25 -5.33
C ALA A 765 -10.36 43.84 -5.15
N LEU A 766 -10.06 43.14 -6.25
CA LEU A 766 -9.48 41.78 -6.22
C LEU A 766 -7.95 41.78 -6.03
N TYR A 767 -7.31 42.88 -6.40
CA TYR A 767 -5.87 43.08 -6.33
C TYR A 767 -5.57 44.52 -5.97
N PHE A 768 -4.49 44.74 -5.24
CA PHE A 768 -4.03 46.05 -4.82
C PHE A 768 -2.50 46.11 -4.88
N VAL A 769 -1.96 47.24 -5.32
CA VAL A 769 -0.52 47.45 -5.43
C VAL A 769 -0.15 48.71 -4.66
N LEU A 770 0.60 48.54 -3.58
CA LEU A 770 1.13 49.66 -2.80
C LEU A 770 2.52 50.01 -3.34
N SER A 771 2.73 51.26 -3.73
CA SER A 771 4.03 51.75 -4.18
C SER A 771 4.66 52.60 -3.09
N GLU A 772 5.75 52.14 -2.50
CA GLU A 772 6.52 52.88 -1.50
C GLU A 772 7.63 53.68 -2.19
N GLN A 773 7.67 55.00 -1.98
CA GLN A 773 8.77 55.84 -2.43
C GLN A 773 9.94 55.75 -1.44
N ASN A 774 10.79 54.73 -1.62
CA ASN A 774 12.03 54.58 -0.86
C ASN A 774 13.22 54.43 -1.83
N GLY A 775 13.85 55.55 -2.20
CA GLY A 775 15.04 55.62 -3.08
C GLY A 775 14.75 55.78 -4.58
N GLU A 776 15.79 55.62 -5.43
CA GLU A 776 15.75 55.88 -6.90
C GLU A 776 14.71 55.06 -7.69
N LYS A 777 14.16 53.97 -7.12
CA LYS A 777 13.08 53.19 -7.73
C LYS A 777 11.99 52.84 -6.70
N PRO A 778 10.69 53.07 -7.01
CA PRO A 778 9.60 52.76 -6.09
C PRO A 778 9.48 51.25 -5.88
N LYS A 779 9.40 50.82 -4.61
CA LYS A 779 9.20 49.42 -4.25
C LYS A 779 7.72 49.10 -4.27
N LYS A 780 7.31 48.14 -5.09
CA LYS A 780 5.90 47.71 -5.20
C LYS A 780 5.62 46.50 -4.31
N LYS A 781 4.59 46.58 -3.47
CA LYS A 781 4.01 45.45 -2.73
C LYS A 781 2.70 45.03 -3.37
N TRP A 782 2.54 43.75 -3.65
CA TRP A 782 1.38 43.20 -4.35
C TRP A 782 0.48 42.46 -3.37
N PHE A 783 -0.81 42.78 -3.39
CA PHE A 783 -1.82 42.18 -2.54
C PHE A 783 -2.92 41.57 -3.39
N ARG A 784 -3.39 40.38 -3.00
CA ARG A 784 -4.50 39.68 -3.63
C ARG A 784 -5.59 39.45 -2.60
N ARG A 785 -6.84 39.73 -2.96
CA ARG A 785 -7.99 39.36 -2.15
C ARG A 785 -8.21 37.86 -2.24
N ILE A 786 -8.28 37.20 -1.09
CA ILE A 786 -8.45 35.75 -0.94
C ILE A 786 -9.76 35.37 -0.23
N GLY A 787 -10.49 36.35 0.28
CA GLY A 787 -11.81 36.19 0.88
C GLY A 787 -12.58 37.51 1.00
N PRO A 788 -13.88 37.46 1.31
CA PRO A 788 -14.65 38.64 1.67
C PRO A 788 -14.17 39.23 2.99
N ASP A 789 -14.35 40.55 3.21
CA ASP A 789 -13.98 41.21 4.47
C ASP A 789 -14.82 40.75 5.68
N ARG A 790 -15.95 40.08 5.45
CA ARG A 790 -16.80 39.48 6.48
C ARG A 790 -17.13 38.02 6.15
N LEU A 791 -17.20 37.18 7.17
CA LEU A 791 -17.59 35.78 7.09
C LEU A 791 -19.12 35.63 6.90
N PRO A 792 -19.63 34.46 6.48
CA PRO A 792 -21.07 34.24 6.27
C PRO A 792 -21.95 34.47 7.52
N ASP A 793 -21.37 34.41 8.71
CA ASP A 793 -22.01 34.70 9.99
C ASP A 793 -21.98 36.20 10.37
N GLY A 794 -21.42 37.06 9.50
CA GLY A 794 -21.33 38.51 9.69
C GLY A 794 -20.08 38.97 10.45
N ALA A 795 -19.29 38.06 11.03
CA ALA A 795 -18.06 38.38 11.73
C ALA A 795 -16.99 38.94 10.77
N GLU A 796 -16.07 39.76 11.28
CA GLU A 796 -14.92 40.23 10.48
C GLU A 796 -14.06 39.05 10.03
N HIS A 797 -13.68 39.04 8.76
CA HIS A 797 -12.78 38.02 8.25
C HIS A 797 -11.36 38.30 8.77
N PRO A 798 -10.70 37.33 9.43
CA PRO A 798 -9.41 37.58 10.08
C PRO A 798 -8.26 37.81 9.09
N ALA A 799 -8.32 37.22 7.89
CA ALA A 799 -7.31 37.43 6.84
C ALA A 799 -7.87 37.38 5.40
N PRO A 800 -8.57 38.43 4.93
CA PRO A 800 -9.18 38.43 3.60
C PRO A 800 -8.17 38.79 2.48
N TRP A 801 -6.95 39.19 2.84
CA TRP A 801 -5.89 39.57 1.90
C TRP A 801 -4.67 38.66 2.03
N ALA A 802 -3.92 38.51 0.93
CA ALA A 802 -2.61 37.90 0.90
C ALA A 802 -1.61 38.83 0.20
N MET A 803 -0.54 39.20 0.90
CA MET A 803 0.59 39.93 0.34
C MET A 803 1.56 38.94 -0.31
N ILE A 804 1.92 39.17 -1.57
CA ILE A 804 2.97 38.40 -2.27
C ILE A 804 4.32 39.00 -1.88
N GLU A 805 5.11 38.24 -1.13
CA GLU A 805 6.42 38.70 -0.67
C GLU A 805 7.51 38.44 -1.71
N ARG A 806 7.50 37.25 -2.31
CA ARG A 806 8.49 36.83 -3.31
C ARG A 806 7.99 35.68 -4.16
N GLN A 807 8.51 35.62 -5.37
CA GLN A 807 8.34 34.52 -6.31
C GLN A 807 9.72 34.10 -6.80
N PHE A 808 9.97 32.80 -6.87
CA PHE A 808 11.24 32.25 -7.31
C PHE A 808 11.07 30.82 -7.81
N THR A 809 11.99 30.35 -8.65
CA THR A 809 12.07 28.96 -9.07
C THR A 809 13.12 28.24 -8.24
N ILE A 810 12.82 27.02 -7.78
CA ILE A 810 13.81 26.08 -7.27
C ILE A 810 14.21 25.20 -8.45
N LYS A 811 15.47 25.34 -8.85
CA LYS A 811 16.08 24.52 -9.90
C LYS A 811 16.96 23.45 -9.27
N LEU A 812 16.97 22.27 -9.87
CA LEU A 812 17.95 21.23 -9.58
C LEU A 812 19.11 21.30 -10.58
N ASP A 813 20.22 20.66 -10.24
CA ASP A 813 21.39 20.59 -11.11
C ASP A 813 20.98 20.05 -12.50
N GLY A 814 21.18 20.87 -13.54
CA GLY A 814 20.81 20.56 -14.93
C GLY A 814 19.56 21.27 -15.46
N GLU A 815 18.87 22.08 -14.65
CA GLU A 815 17.66 22.84 -15.05
C GLU A 815 17.92 24.32 -15.37
N ASP A 816 19.19 24.74 -15.42
CA ASP A 816 19.55 26.14 -15.65
C ASP A 816 19.46 26.58 -17.10
N ASP A 817 19.81 25.69 -18.03
CA ASP A 817 19.85 25.96 -19.46
C ASP A 817 18.67 25.30 -20.19
N THR A 818 18.36 25.85 -21.36
CA THR A 818 17.51 25.15 -22.34
C THR A 818 18.16 23.84 -22.77
N VAL A 819 17.40 22.97 -23.45
CA VAL A 819 17.93 21.69 -23.95
C VAL A 819 19.26 21.92 -24.68
N ARG A 820 20.29 21.18 -24.25
CA ARG A 820 21.64 21.33 -24.82
C ARG A 820 21.64 21.00 -26.31
N GLY A 821 22.58 21.59 -27.03
CA GLY A 821 22.88 21.19 -28.39
C GLY A 821 23.29 19.71 -28.48
N ALA A 822 22.94 19.07 -29.59
CA ALA A 822 23.43 17.73 -29.90
C ALA A 822 24.96 17.76 -30.06
N ARG A 823 25.67 16.82 -29.42
CA ARG A 823 27.13 16.70 -29.58
C ARG A 823 27.46 16.10 -30.94
N LYS A 824 28.64 16.41 -31.48
CA LYS A 824 29.11 15.87 -32.77
C LYS A 824 29.03 14.34 -32.85
N GLU A 825 29.37 13.64 -31.76
CA GLU A 825 29.25 12.18 -31.69
C GLU A 825 27.81 11.69 -31.76
N GLU A 826 26.86 12.40 -31.15
CA GLU A 826 25.45 12.04 -31.17
C GLU A 826 24.84 12.27 -32.55
N ILE A 827 25.21 13.38 -33.20
CA ILE A 827 24.84 13.65 -34.60
C ILE A 827 25.42 12.56 -35.49
N LYS A 828 26.70 12.19 -35.32
CA LYS A 828 27.32 11.10 -36.08
C LYS A 828 26.61 9.76 -35.88
N ASN A 829 26.25 9.43 -34.64
CA ASN A 829 25.49 8.21 -34.34
C ASN A 829 24.10 8.23 -34.96
N ALA A 830 23.43 9.39 -34.96
CA ALA A 830 22.12 9.56 -35.57
C ALA A 830 22.18 9.48 -37.10
N VAL A 831 23.22 10.05 -37.74
CA VAL A 831 23.47 9.92 -39.18
C VAL A 831 23.70 8.45 -39.53
N GLY A 832 24.61 7.77 -38.83
CA GLY A 832 24.84 6.33 -39.06
C GLY A 832 23.59 5.47 -38.81
N PHE A 833 22.76 5.85 -37.83
CA PHE A 833 21.45 5.23 -37.63
C PHE A 833 20.51 5.46 -38.83
N CYS A 834 20.40 6.68 -39.34
CA CYS A 834 19.55 7.01 -40.49
C CYS A 834 20.00 6.33 -41.77
N GLU A 835 21.31 6.27 -42.03
CA GLU A 835 21.90 5.52 -43.15
C GLU A 835 21.52 4.03 -43.09
N ASN A 836 21.57 3.44 -41.89
CA ASN A 836 21.22 2.03 -41.68
C ASN A 836 19.74 1.75 -41.97
N ILE A 837 18.83 2.68 -41.66
CA ILE A 837 17.38 2.52 -41.90
C ILE A 837 16.88 3.19 -43.20
N GLY A 838 17.81 3.73 -44.01
CA GLY A 838 17.54 4.30 -45.33
C GLY A 838 16.75 5.61 -45.31
N ILE A 839 17.09 6.51 -44.38
CA ILE A 839 16.55 7.87 -44.27
C ILE A 839 17.63 8.87 -44.64
N ASP A 840 17.25 9.94 -45.34
CA ASP A 840 18.16 11.02 -45.75
C ASP A 840 18.70 11.79 -44.52
N GLU A 841 19.99 12.09 -44.53
CA GLU A 841 20.64 12.86 -43.47
C GLU A 841 20.15 14.32 -43.39
N ASN A 842 19.57 14.82 -44.48
CA ASN A 842 19.03 16.18 -44.56
C ASN A 842 17.79 16.38 -43.68
N ASP A 843 17.11 15.30 -43.32
CA ASP A 843 15.93 15.33 -42.43
C ASP A 843 16.31 15.34 -40.93
N LEU A 844 17.59 15.23 -40.57
CA LEU A 844 18.00 15.27 -39.16
C LEU A 844 17.85 16.67 -38.56
N PRO A 845 17.19 16.80 -37.40
CA PRO A 845 17.30 18.01 -36.59
C PRO A 845 18.72 18.15 -36.04
N LYS A 846 19.42 19.23 -36.37
CA LYS A 846 20.84 19.43 -36.04
C LYS A 846 21.08 20.29 -34.79
N ASN A 847 20.01 20.84 -34.19
CA ASN A 847 20.13 21.87 -33.17
C ASN A 847 20.05 21.29 -31.76
N ALA A 848 18.88 20.80 -31.32
CA ALA A 848 18.66 20.34 -29.96
C ALA A 848 18.75 18.81 -29.82
N VAL A 849 19.33 18.32 -28.72
CA VAL A 849 19.53 16.87 -28.54
C VAL A 849 18.22 16.11 -28.35
N ASP A 850 17.20 16.73 -27.76
CA ASP A 850 15.87 16.14 -27.60
C ASP A 850 15.13 16.00 -28.93
N GLU A 851 15.21 17.00 -29.82
CA GLU A 851 14.70 16.90 -31.19
C GLU A 851 15.39 15.76 -31.93
N LEU A 852 16.72 15.68 -31.83
CA LEU A 852 17.51 14.59 -32.44
C LEU A 852 17.11 13.22 -31.90
N MET A 853 16.98 13.07 -30.57
CA MET A 853 16.54 11.83 -29.93
C MET A 853 15.09 11.48 -30.29
N GLY A 854 14.18 12.46 -30.26
CA GLY A 854 12.78 12.30 -30.62
C GLY A 854 12.61 11.88 -32.07
N PHE A 855 13.37 12.50 -32.97
CA PHE A 855 13.48 12.09 -34.37
C PHE A 855 13.97 10.64 -34.47
N CYS A 856 15.09 10.29 -33.85
CA CYS A 856 15.65 8.94 -33.89
C CYS A 856 14.65 7.88 -33.37
N VAL A 857 13.96 8.14 -32.25
CA VAL A 857 12.95 7.23 -31.70
C VAL A 857 11.76 7.09 -32.63
N ARG A 858 11.27 8.19 -33.21
CA ARG A 858 10.18 8.16 -34.21
C ARG A 858 10.60 7.33 -35.42
N GLN A 859 11.78 7.60 -35.96
CA GLN A 859 12.29 6.87 -37.13
C GLN A 859 12.56 5.40 -36.83
N TYR A 860 13.02 5.06 -35.63
CA TYR A 860 13.17 3.69 -35.18
C TYR A 860 11.83 2.95 -35.13
N ARG A 861 10.78 3.56 -34.58
CA ARG A 861 9.42 2.98 -34.58
C ARG A 861 8.90 2.77 -36.00
N LEU A 862 9.10 3.74 -36.88
CA LEU A 862 8.71 3.64 -38.29
C LEU A 862 9.53 2.57 -39.03
N ALA A 863 10.83 2.45 -38.75
CA ALA A 863 11.69 1.41 -39.31
C ALA A 863 11.29 0.01 -38.83
N LEU A 864 11.02 -0.16 -37.52
CA LEU A 864 10.52 -1.42 -36.96
C LEU A 864 9.19 -1.84 -37.60
N ARG A 865 8.25 -0.90 -37.78
CA ARG A 865 6.98 -1.17 -38.45
C ARG A 865 7.22 -1.64 -39.89
N ARG A 866 8.04 -0.91 -40.65
CA ARG A 866 8.42 -1.28 -42.03
C ARG A 866 9.06 -2.68 -42.09
N HIS A 867 10.00 -2.99 -41.20
CA HIS A 867 10.61 -4.33 -41.14
C HIS A 867 9.60 -5.42 -40.76
N SER A 868 8.68 -5.12 -39.85
CA SER A 868 7.59 -6.03 -39.50
C SER A 868 6.69 -6.29 -40.71
N ASP A 869 6.34 -5.26 -41.49
CA ASP A 869 5.50 -5.41 -42.67
C ASP A 869 6.20 -6.23 -43.76
N VAL A 870 7.51 -6.00 -43.98
CA VAL A 870 8.34 -6.83 -44.88
C VAL A 870 8.35 -8.30 -44.43
N ALA A 871 8.51 -8.57 -43.14
CA ALA A 871 8.48 -9.93 -42.61
C ALA A 871 7.10 -10.58 -42.77
N ARG A 872 6.02 -9.82 -42.58
CA ARG A 872 4.63 -10.28 -42.80
C ARG A 872 4.38 -10.62 -44.26
N ILE A 873 4.85 -9.80 -45.20
CA ILE A 873 4.76 -10.08 -46.64
C ILE A 873 5.53 -11.36 -46.95
N ALA A 874 6.80 -11.47 -46.55
CA ALA A 874 7.61 -12.65 -46.81
C ALA A 874 6.96 -13.93 -46.25
N PHE A 875 6.41 -13.85 -45.04
CA PHE A 875 5.65 -14.95 -44.44
C PHE A 875 4.41 -15.28 -45.27
N ALA A 876 3.52 -14.31 -45.50
CA ALA A 876 2.25 -14.52 -46.20
C ALA A 876 2.45 -15.06 -47.63
N MET A 877 3.53 -14.68 -48.33
CA MET A 877 3.84 -15.19 -49.66
C MET A 877 4.30 -16.65 -49.69
N THR A 878 4.77 -17.18 -48.56
CA THR A 878 5.24 -18.56 -48.42
C THR A 878 4.41 -19.38 -47.42
N ALA A 879 3.36 -18.78 -46.87
CA ALA A 879 2.57 -19.36 -45.80
C ALA A 879 1.79 -20.57 -46.30
N GLN A 880 2.12 -21.74 -45.75
CA GLN A 880 1.26 -22.92 -45.79
C GLN A 880 0.39 -23.04 -44.54
N HIS A 881 0.57 -22.12 -43.58
CA HIS A 881 -0.12 -22.11 -42.32
C HIS A 881 -0.25 -20.69 -41.78
N ARG A 882 -1.32 -20.42 -41.01
CA ARG A 882 -1.55 -19.20 -40.26
C ARG A 882 -1.11 -19.37 -38.81
N HIS A 883 -0.56 -18.31 -38.21
CA HIS A 883 -0.17 -18.32 -36.80
C HIS A 883 -1.30 -17.83 -35.90
N GLY A 884 -1.78 -18.69 -35.01
CA GLY A 884 -2.76 -18.37 -33.97
C GLY A 884 -2.14 -18.05 -32.61
N MET A 885 -3.00 -17.71 -31.65
CA MET A 885 -2.62 -17.39 -30.26
C MET A 885 -1.62 -18.39 -29.66
N GLY A 886 -0.55 -17.88 -29.04
CA GLY A 886 0.46 -18.69 -28.36
C GLY A 886 1.38 -19.49 -29.31
N GLY A 887 1.46 -19.11 -30.59
CA GLY A 887 2.34 -19.75 -31.57
C GLY A 887 1.73 -20.98 -32.25
N ARG A 888 0.42 -21.19 -32.15
CA ARG A 888 -0.28 -22.27 -32.87
C ARG A 888 -0.15 -22.07 -34.38
N LYS A 889 -0.10 -23.17 -35.14
CA LYS A 889 -0.06 -23.17 -36.60
C LYS A 889 -1.32 -23.86 -37.12
N GLU A 890 -2.07 -23.19 -37.97
CA GLU A 890 -3.25 -23.74 -38.65
C GLU A 890 -2.94 -23.85 -40.14
N THR A 891 -3.08 -25.04 -40.73
CA THR A 891 -2.79 -25.26 -42.15
C THR A 891 -3.81 -24.54 -43.02
N LEU A 892 -3.36 -23.83 -44.05
CA LEU A 892 -4.24 -23.06 -44.94
C LEU A 892 -4.70 -23.94 -46.12
N ASP A 893 -5.98 -23.83 -46.46
CA ASP A 893 -6.53 -24.36 -47.72
C ASP A 893 -6.27 -23.39 -48.88
N SER A 894 -6.68 -23.75 -50.10
CA SER A 894 -6.45 -22.92 -51.30
C SER A 894 -7.04 -21.50 -51.18
N SER A 895 -8.17 -21.36 -50.48
CA SER A 895 -8.82 -20.07 -50.22
C SER A 895 -8.03 -19.23 -49.23
N GLY A 896 -7.61 -19.83 -48.11
CA GLY A 896 -6.78 -19.18 -47.10
C GLY A 896 -5.39 -18.77 -47.62
N ILE A 897 -4.79 -19.55 -48.52
CA ILE A 897 -3.54 -19.18 -49.22
C ILE A 897 -3.76 -17.94 -50.09
N LEU A 898 -4.88 -17.86 -50.81
CA LEU A 898 -5.21 -16.71 -51.65
C LEU A 898 -5.46 -15.44 -50.82
N GLU A 899 -6.12 -15.60 -49.68
CA GLU A 899 -6.40 -14.52 -48.74
C GLU A 899 -5.10 -13.92 -48.15
N GLU A 900 -4.17 -14.77 -47.68
CA GLU A 900 -2.86 -14.33 -47.18
C GLU A 900 -2.04 -13.61 -48.26
N LYS A 901 -2.05 -14.13 -49.49
CA LYS A 901 -1.40 -13.47 -50.63
C LYS A 901 -2.02 -12.12 -50.95
N THR A 902 -3.34 -11.99 -50.89
CA THR A 902 -4.05 -10.71 -51.07
C THR A 902 -3.66 -9.71 -49.98
N LYS A 903 -3.61 -10.13 -48.71
CA LYS A 903 -3.13 -9.32 -47.58
C LYS A 903 -1.68 -8.85 -47.79
N ALA A 904 -0.83 -9.73 -48.31
CA ALA A 904 0.56 -9.40 -48.66
C ALA A 904 0.66 -8.36 -49.78
N LEU A 905 -0.20 -8.44 -50.81
CA LEU A 905 -0.25 -7.45 -51.90
C LEU A 905 -0.67 -6.06 -51.40
N LEU A 906 -1.67 -5.99 -50.51
CA LEU A 906 -2.11 -4.73 -49.90
C LEU A 906 -1.02 -4.10 -49.00
N LEU A 907 -0.33 -4.92 -48.21
CA LEU A 907 0.81 -4.46 -47.41
C LEU A 907 1.98 -4.01 -48.30
N TRP A 908 2.20 -4.71 -49.41
CA TRP A 908 3.23 -4.36 -50.37
C TRP A 908 2.95 -3.04 -51.09
N ASP A 909 1.72 -2.79 -51.54
CA ASP A 909 1.36 -1.53 -52.18
C ASP A 909 1.60 -0.33 -51.26
N ASN A 910 1.24 -0.46 -49.98
CA ASN A 910 1.55 0.52 -48.94
C ASN A 910 3.07 0.75 -48.75
N LEU A 911 3.89 -0.30 -48.81
CA LEU A 911 5.35 -0.17 -48.71
C LEU A 911 5.99 0.41 -49.97
N ARG A 912 5.49 0.05 -51.16
CA ARG A 912 5.96 0.52 -52.47
C ARG A 912 5.73 2.02 -52.64
N ASN A 913 4.60 2.51 -52.16
CA ASN A 913 4.27 3.93 -52.16
C ASN A 913 5.07 4.72 -51.08
N GLY A 914 5.89 4.04 -50.27
CA GLY A 914 6.84 4.64 -49.34
C GLY A 914 8.15 5.15 -49.97
N ARG A 915 9.05 5.71 -49.16
CA ARG A 915 10.36 6.26 -49.59
C ARG A 915 11.55 5.46 -49.01
N GLY A 916 12.71 5.55 -49.68
CA GLY A 916 14.03 5.05 -49.19
C GLY A 916 14.28 3.55 -49.38
N LYS A 917 15.23 2.98 -48.61
CA LYS A 917 15.65 1.55 -48.70
C LYS A 917 14.52 0.53 -48.52
N ALA A 918 13.42 0.92 -47.88
CA ALA A 918 12.24 0.06 -47.72
C ALA A 918 11.54 -0.19 -49.06
N LYS A 919 11.43 0.84 -49.92
CA LYS A 919 10.94 0.70 -51.29
C LYS A 919 11.86 -0.20 -52.11
N GLU A 920 13.18 0.05 -52.08
CA GLU A 920 14.18 -0.79 -52.76
C GLU A 920 14.12 -2.26 -52.28
N THR A 921 13.95 -2.49 -50.98
CA THR A 921 13.83 -3.84 -50.41
C THR A 921 12.51 -4.49 -50.82
N ALA A 922 11.40 -3.75 -50.82
CA ALA A 922 10.09 -4.22 -51.26
C ALA A 922 10.07 -4.52 -52.77
N GLU A 923 10.74 -3.71 -53.59
CA GLU A 923 10.94 -3.93 -55.04
C GLU A 923 11.82 -5.16 -55.29
N ARG A 924 12.89 -5.34 -54.50
CA ARG A 924 13.74 -6.53 -54.58
C ARG A 924 12.99 -7.81 -54.18
N ILE A 925 12.21 -7.78 -53.10
CA ILE A 925 11.39 -8.93 -52.68
C ILE A 925 10.31 -9.21 -53.73
N TRP A 926 9.72 -8.17 -54.30
CA TRP A 926 8.79 -8.31 -55.41
C TRP A 926 9.42 -9.00 -56.62
N GLY A 927 10.58 -8.52 -57.07
CA GLY A 927 11.30 -9.12 -58.19
C GLY A 927 11.70 -10.57 -57.93
N ASN A 928 12.14 -10.89 -56.71
CA ASN A 928 12.65 -12.21 -56.38
C ASN A 928 11.55 -13.27 -56.15
N TYR A 929 10.36 -12.86 -55.70
CA TYR A 929 9.33 -13.82 -55.24
C TYR A 929 7.99 -13.68 -55.95
N LEU A 930 7.60 -12.47 -56.37
CA LEU A 930 6.28 -12.17 -56.92
C LEU A 930 6.25 -12.10 -58.44
N ALA A 931 7.25 -11.47 -59.07
CA ALA A 931 7.31 -11.39 -60.54
C ALA A 931 7.23 -12.78 -61.19
N VAL A 932 7.94 -13.76 -60.62
CA VAL A 932 7.96 -15.17 -61.07
C VAL A 932 6.61 -15.89 -60.87
N HIS A 933 5.77 -15.44 -59.93
CA HIS A 933 4.48 -16.07 -59.63
C HIS A 933 3.30 -15.39 -60.33
N VAL A 934 3.39 -14.08 -60.60
CA VAL A 934 2.38 -13.33 -61.38
C VAL A 934 2.47 -13.73 -62.87
N ASP A 935 3.67 -13.95 -63.40
CA ASP A 935 3.89 -14.51 -64.76
C ASP A 935 3.38 -15.96 -64.92
N ARG A 936 3.02 -16.64 -63.82
CA ARG A 936 2.40 -17.98 -63.83
C ARG A 936 0.88 -17.95 -63.61
N LEU A 937 0.32 -16.79 -63.28
CA LEU A 937 -1.11 -16.57 -63.05
C LEU A 937 -1.82 -15.93 -64.26
N GLY A 938 -1.07 -15.32 -65.18
CA GLY A 938 -1.51 -15.02 -66.55
C GLY A 938 -1.10 -16.14 -67.49
#